data_AF-A0A9W4SJJ3-F1
#
_entry.id   AF-A0A9W4SJJ3-F1
#
_cell.length_a   1.000
_cell.length_b   1.000
_cell.length_c   1.000
_cell.angle_alpha   90.00
_cell.angle_beta   90.00
_cell.angle_gamma   90.00
#
_symmetry.space_group_name_H-M   'P 1'
#
loop_
_entity.id
_entity.type
_entity.pdbx_description
1 polymer ?
#
loop_
_entity_poly.entity_id
_entity_poly.type
_entity_poly.pdbx_seq_one_letter_code
_entity_poly.pdbx_strand_id
1 'polypeptide(L)'
;MSTDTIELFCLVQGNTVAQAFPLKIDQNESIGQLKEVIKVKKTPEFNFFAADRLSLWKVQIRGDSDEELNKLKLRKEDQLLSTRTISSYFTEKPLEGYIYIIIKPPTPHIKFDFVRKVGLLNEGDSVEYLEKNLYYEATLHGGYLCNGYEKYHTFTEFIRAAKKLKRSEQVFSYYFYNLKINGMAYSEVCDKISKLIYTEDDDTTFEEFMELPITNTIETVPWNDSLESRLCQLYARDNIVDIFWGQNLKEDDAIWRIYVVTRNLLRQCEKIEKIGNQVINFIAVEEGFVGAVIPPQNPHDPLPTWKKTPKKLQKAFDEALDNELGLSFRKVHYNLVGMSTGYKRTQGKFTEVPAIILYVRQKGILRRGCVKFPDEICGYPTDIVEACVATPYGFGASACQSYQENVMLGSSIGIIESQGTSGTLSAVVYDKISRQIGILSCEHVCRFSNSSTGKGVIIYQPSHKDLDNLKESFVEMARVNKTYIKISEEMCNKIEEDKKISALACYERGIRDNFFSKIHEKYFGIDAAFCISSNINRKLCPNKFSISPEDFKKEQLSEDTCLNDFYEFEEFDDVFDIDVFKVGKATGLTFGKLVPIYSAVSIDLRNNNIEYAKKQGEIHPYSNDVDKGIFIGYMKTPLVEKINVMRQQCYPTVWFDRQLIFEFKPGDFVPGDSGASVVNKEGKALGILHAAWITENSSYAIASPYFAVFEALDVVKHV
;
A
#
# COMPACT_ATOMS: atom_id res chain seq x y z
N MET A 1 -20.34 -39.39 35.54
CA MET A 1 -19.52 -38.17 35.58
C MET A 1 -20.43 -37.06 36.08
N SER A 2 -20.15 -36.44 37.22
CA SER A 2 -20.94 -35.32 37.70
C SER A 2 -20.73 -34.15 36.73
N THR A 3 -21.81 -33.68 36.10
CA THR A 3 -21.78 -32.46 35.31
C THR A 3 -21.65 -31.28 36.29
N ASP A 4 -20.46 -30.70 36.39
CA ASP A 4 -20.23 -29.49 37.19
C ASP A 4 -20.87 -28.32 36.45
N THR A 5 -22.19 -28.17 36.60
CA THR A 5 -22.98 -27.12 35.95
C THR A 5 -22.89 -25.81 36.75
N ILE A 6 -22.71 -24.70 36.04
CA ILE A 6 -22.76 -23.34 36.58
C ILE A 6 -24.05 -22.64 36.12
N GLU A 7 -24.65 -21.84 37.00
CA GLU A 7 -25.77 -20.96 36.67
C GLU A 7 -25.27 -19.52 36.60
N LEU A 8 -25.45 -18.89 35.44
CA LEU A 8 -25.01 -17.53 35.15
C LEU A 8 -26.21 -16.66 34.80
N PHE A 9 -26.29 -15.48 35.41
CA PHE A 9 -27.26 -14.47 35.00
C PHE A 9 -26.70 -13.62 33.86
N CYS A 10 -27.44 -13.60 32.76
CA CYS A 10 -27.06 -12.93 31.53
C CYS A 10 -27.99 -11.74 31.29
N LEU A 11 -27.44 -10.65 30.75
CA LEU A 11 -28.19 -9.47 30.35
C LEU A 11 -27.84 -9.07 28.92
N VAL A 12 -28.85 -8.76 28.11
CA VAL A 12 -28.63 -8.22 26.76
C VAL A 12 -28.29 -6.73 26.87
N GLN A 13 -27.24 -6.28 26.19
CA GLN A 13 -26.82 -4.88 26.23
C GLN A 13 -27.94 -3.94 25.79
N GLY A 14 -28.27 -2.96 26.63
CA GLY A 14 -29.36 -2.01 26.42
C GLY A 14 -30.66 -2.37 27.15
N ASN A 15 -30.75 -3.54 27.77
CA ASN A 15 -31.86 -3.92 28.63
C ASN A 15 -31.63 -3.47 30.09
N THR A 16 -32.70 -3.34 30.87
CA THR A 16 -32.61 -3.03 32.32
C THR A 16 -32.27 -4.28 33.14
N VAL A 17 -31.73 -4.12 34.35
CA VAL A 17 -31.35 -5.27 35.20
C VAL A 17 -32.51 -6.23 35.48
N ALA A 18 -33.75 -5.73 35.51
CA ALA A 18 -34.98 -6.52 35.67
C ALA A 18 -35.22 -7.52 34.52
N GLN A 19 -34.56 -7.34 33.37
CA GLN A 19 -34.68 -8.19 32.19
C GLN A 19 -33.53 -9.21 32.08
N ALA A 20 -32.66 -9.29 33.09
CA ALA A 20 -31.65 -10.34 33.18
C ALA A 20 -32.32 -11.72 33.29
N PHE A 21 -31.66 -12.75 32.77
CA PHE A 21 -32.20 -14.11 32.73
C PHE A 21 -31.15 -15.15 33.14
N PRO A 22 -31.56 -16.23 33.83
CA PRO A 22 -30.65 -17.29 34.23
C PRO A 22 -30.36 -18.25 33.06
N LEU A 23 -29.14 -18.77 33.04
CA LEU A 23 -28.67 -19.76 32.09
C LEU A 23 -27.81 -20.81 32.81
N LYS A 24 -28.11 -22.10 32.60
CA LYS A 24 -27.33 -23.22 33.14
C LYS A 24 -26.52 -23.88 32.03
N ILE A 25 -25.24 -24.13 32.31
CA ILE A 25 -24.31 -24.73 31.36
C ILE A 25 -23.20 -25.49 32.12
N ASP A 26 -22.65 -26.55 31.52
CA ASP A 26 -21.51 -27.29 32.09
C ASP A 26 -20.25 -26.42 32.07
N GLN A 27 -19.49 -26.38 33.17
CA GLN A 27 -18.29 -25.55 33.29
C GLN A 27 -17.16 -25.94 32.32
N ASN A 28 -17.16 -27.19 31.83
CA ASN A 28 -16.18 -27.67 30.87
C ASN A 28 -16.54 -27.30 29.42
N GLU A 29 -17.74 -26.80 29.18
CA GLU A 29 -18.16 -26.35 27.85
C GLU A 29 -17.45 -25.06 27.44
N SER A 30 -17.35 -24.87 26.12
CA SER A 30 -16.73 -23.70 25.54
C SER A 30 -17.63 -22.47 25.61
N ILE A 31 -17.02 -21.28 25.55
CA ILE A 31 -17.77 -20.03 25.34
C ILE A 31 -18.53 -20.06 24.01
N GLY A 32 -18.04 -20.79 23.00
CA GLY A 32 -18.79 -21.06 21.76
C GLY A 32 -20.13 -21.76 22.03
N GLN A 33 -20.12 -22.80 22.84
CA GLN A 33 -21.34 -23.53 23.23
C GLN A 33 -22.28 -22.65 24.07
N LEU A 34 -21.72 -21.80 24.93
CA LEU A 34 -22.50 -20.80 25.68
C LEU A 34 -23.28 -19.86 24.74
N LYS A 35 -22.67 -19.41 23.63
CA LYS A 35 -23.36 -18.59 22.62
C LYS A 35 -24.55 -19.32 21.99
N GLU A 36 -24.40 -20.60 21.64
CA GLU A 36 -25.50 -21.42 21.09
C GLU A 36 -26.67 -21.55 22.08
N VAL A 37 -26.36 -21.83 23.35
CA VAL A 37 -27.41 -21.95 24.40
C VAL A 37 -28.10 -20.60 24.64
N ILE A 38 -27.36 -19.48 24.63
CA ILE A 38 -27.94 -18.12 24.70
C ILE A 38 -28.89 -17.88 23.53
N LYS A 39 -28.48 -18.22 22.31
CA LYS A 39 -29.28 -18.04 21.10
C LYS A 39 -30.60 -18.81 21.20
N VAL A 40 -30.55 -20.10 21.56
CA VAL A 40 -31.75 -20.92 21.77
C VAL A 40 -32.67 -20.33 22.84
N LYS A 41 -32.09 -19.85 23.96
CA LYS A 41 -32.85 -19.23 25.06
C LYS A 41 -33.56 -17.94 24.64
N LYS A 42 -33.02 -17.22 23.65
CA LYS A 42 -33.54 -15.95 23.13
C LYS A 42 -34.27 -16.09 21.79
N THR A 43 -34.55 -17.30 21.32
CA THR A 43 -35.44 -17.51 20.16
C THR A 43 -36.87 -17.00 20.47
N PRO A 44 -37.54 -16.26 19.56
CA PRO A 44 -37.13 -15.94 18.19
C PRO A 44 -36.26 -14.69 18.02
N GLU A 45 -36.02 -13.90 19.07
CA GLU A 45 -35.26 -12.64 19.04
C GLU A 45 -33.87 -12.80 18.38
N PHE A 46 -33.20 -13.94 18.61
CA PHE A 46 -31.84 -14.22 18.10
C PHE A 46 -31.81 -15.19 16.90
N ASN A 47 -32.94 -15.45 16.23
CA ASN A 47 -32.99 -16.39 15.10
C ASN A 47 -32.27 -15.87 13.83
N PHE A 48 -31.99 -14.57 13.77
CA PHE A 48 -31.61 -13.87 12.54
C PHE A 48 -30.10 -13.78 12.29
N PHE A 49 -29.28 -14.39 13.16
CA PHE A 49 -27.82 -14.42 13.01
C PHE A 49 -27.26 -15.71 13.61
N ALA A 50 -26.11 -16.19 13.11
CA ALA A 50 -25.42 -17.35 13.66
C ALA A 50 -24.88 -17.04 15.08
N ALA A 51 -24.83 -18.03 15.97
CA ALA A 51 -24.56 -17.76 17.40
C ALA A 51 -23.13 -17.25 17.65
N ASP A 52 -22.19 -17.64 16.80
CA ASP A 52 -20.80 -17.17 16.78
C ASP A 52 -20.68 -15.65 16.68
N ARG A 53 -21.67 -14.98 16.06
CA ARG A 53 -21.78 -13.52 15.95
C ARG A 53 -22.18 -12.79 17.24
N LEU A 54 -22.48 -13.50 18.32
CA LEU A 54 -22.71 -12.88 19.63
C LEU A 54 -21.39 -12.43 20.27
N SER A 55 -21.36 -11.23 20.82
CA SER A 55 -20.24 -10.75 21.62
C SER A 55 -20.60 -10.80 23.11
N LEU A 56 -19.73 -11.41 23.92
CA LEU A 56 -19.96 -11.69 25.33
C LEU A 56 -18.85 -11.07 26.19
N TRP A 57 -19.21 -10.45 27.31
CA TRP A 57 -18.25 -9.95 28.30
C TRP A 57 -18.57 -10.53 29.67
N LYS A 58 -17.52 -10.87 30.44
CA LYS A 58 -17.66 -11.19 31.85
C LYS A 58 -17.75 -9.89 32.65
N VAL A 59 -18.76 -9.80 33.50
CA VAL A 59 -19.00 -8.67 34.39
C VAL A 59 -19.38 -9.18 35.79
N GLN A 60 -19.53 -8.25 36.73
CA GLN A 60 -20.11 -8.54 38.04
C GLN A 60 -20.88 -7.29 38.50
N ILE A 61 -22.19 -7.26 38.20
CA ILE A 61 -23.06 -6.10 38.43
C ILE A 61 -24.19 -6.52 39.35
N ARG A 62 -24.54 -5.69 40.34
CA ARG A 62 -25.67 -6.01 41.22
C ARG A 62 -27.00 -5.96 40.45
N GLY A 63 -27.82 -7.01 40.58
CA GLY A 63 -29.10 -7.15 39.89
C GLY A 63 -30.20 -6.18 40.33
N ASP A 64 -29.91 -5.32 41.31
CA ASP A 64 -30.79 -4.28 41.85
C ASP A 64 -30.32 -2.84 41.53
N SER A 65 -29.26 -2.67 40.74
CA SER A 65 -28.65 -1.35 40.45
C SER A 65 -28.44 -1.10 38.95
N ASP A 66 -29.36 -0.37 38.32
CA ASP A 66 -29.17 0.15 36.95
C ASP A 66 -28.06 1.22 36.87
N GLU A 67 -27.65 1.82 38.00
CA GLU A 67 -26.57 2.81 38.02
C GLU A 67 -25.18 2.21 37.72
N GLU A 68 -24.91 0.98 38.20
CA GLU A 68 -23.66 0.27 37.90
C GLU A 68 -23.59 -0.11 36.42
N LEU A 69 -24.73 -0.53 35.85
CA LEU A 69 -24.86 -0.87 34.43
C LEU A 69 -24.58 0.34 33.53
N ASN A 70 -25.09 1.53 33.87
CA ASN A 70 -24.88 2.75 33.08
C ASN A 70 -23.44 3.28 33.12
N LYS A 71 -22.64 2.92 34.13
CA LYS A 71 -21.23 3.32 34.25
C LYS A 71 -20.28 2.33 33.56
N LEU A 72 -20.78 1.18 33.13
CA LEU A 72 -19.98 0.11 32.55
C LEU A 72 -19.41 0.49 31.17
N LYS A 73 -18.09 0.36 31.01
CA LYS A 73 -17.41 0.49 29.71
C LYS A 73 -16.92 -0.88 29.27
N LEU A 74 -17.47 -1.39 28.16
CA LEU A 74 -17.06 -2.66 27.55
C LEU A 74 -15.97 -2.40 26.52
N ARG A 75 -14.79 -3.01 26.69
CA ARG A 75 -13.67 -2.91 25.74
C ARG A 75 -13.57 -4.17 24.88
N LYS A 76 -13.03 -4.06 23.65
CA LYS A 76 -12.96 -5.18 22.69
C LYS A 76 -12.00 -6.26 23.18
N GLU A 77 -10.88 -5.87 23.79
CA GLU A 77 -9.87 -6.74 24.36
C GLU A 77 -10.36 -7.60 25.54
N ASP A 78 -11.45 -7.18 26.21
CA ASP A 78 -12.04 -7.87 27.37
C ASP A 78 -13.12 -8.90 26.96
N GLN A 79 -13.36 -9.07 25.65
CA GLN A 79 -14.37 -10.00 25.14
C GLN A 79 -14.00 -11.46 25.44
N LEU A 80 -15.01 -12.26 25.81
CA LEU A 80 -14.85 -13.69 26.05
C LEU A 80 -14.53 -14.44 24.74
N LEU A 81 -13.42 -15.16 24.76
CA LEU A 81 -12.92 -15.93 23.62
C LEU A 81 -13.69 -17.25 23.49
N SER A 82 -14.27 -17.50 22.31
CA SER A 82 -15.03 -18.72 22.02
C SER A 82 -14.25 -20.02 22.24
N THR A 83 -12.91 -19.96 22.11
CA THR A 83 -11.98 -21.10 22.23
C THR A 83 -11.70 -21.52 23.67
N ARG A 84 -12.07 -20.70 24.66
CA ARG A 84 -11.84 -21.00 26.08
C ARG A 84 -13.07 -21.63 26.73
N THR A 85 -12.86 -22.37 27.80
CA THR A 85 -13.94 -22.99 28.60
C THR A 85 -14.55 -22.00 29.58
N ILE A 86 -15.77 -22.26 30.04
CA ILE A 86 -16.44 -21.43 31.04
C ILE A 86 -15.66 -21.43 32.37
N SER A 87 -15.12 -22.58 32.78
CA SER A 87 -14.27 -22.73 33.97
C SER A 87 -13.03 -21.85 33.95
N SER A 88 -12.49 -21.51 32.78
CA SER A 88 -11.33 -20.62 32.66
C SER A 88 -11.64 -19.17 33.03
N TYR A 89 -12.90 -18.76 32.92
CA TYR A 89 -13.35 -17.40 33.24
C TYR A 89 -14.08 -17.33 34.59
N PHE A 90 -14.75 -18.40 35.00
CA PHE A 90 -15.53 -18.47 36.23
C PHE A 90 -14.94 -19.53 37.18
N THR A 91 -13.80 -19.20 37.77
CA THR A 91 -13.07 -20.06 38.73
C THR A 91 -13.72 -20.13 40.11
N GLU A 92 -14.54 -19.13 40.44
CA GLU A 92 -15.27 -19.02 41.70
C GLU A 92 -16.77 -19.19 41.46
N LYS A 93 -17.47 -19.67 42.49
CA LYS A 93 -18.93 -19.84 42.43
C LYS A 93 -19.61 -18.46 42.31
N PRO A 94 -20.49 -18.24 41.32
CA PRO A 94 -21.26 -17.02 41.19
C PRO A 94 -22.06 -16.71 42.46
N LEU A 95 -21.99 -15.46 42.91
CA LEU A 95 -22.81 -14.90 43.98
C LEU A 95 -24.25 -14.71 43.50
N GLU A 96 -25.19 -14.90 44.42
CA GLU A 96 -26.60 -14.68 44.16
C GLU A 96 -26.90 -13.17 43.99
N GLY A 97 -27.79 -12.83 43.07
CA GLY A 97 -28.22 -11.45 42.83
C GLY A 97 -27.27 -10.61 41.97
N TYR A 98 -26.32 -11.22 41.25
CA TYR A 98 -25.40 -10.53 40.34
C TYR A 98 -25.58 -10.97 38.88
N ILE A 99 -25.39 -10.04 37.96
CA ILE A 99 -25.28 -10.28 36.52
C ILE A 99 -23.81 -10.55 36.19
N TYR A 100 -23.57 -11.63 35.44
CA TYR A 100 -22.23 -12.15 35.15
C TYR A 100 -21.83 -12.05 33.69
N ILE A 101 -22.80 -11.98 32.78
CA ILE A 101 -22.54 -11.89 31.34
C ILE A 101 -23.35 -10.75 30.73
N ILE A 102 -22.67 -9.86 30.02
CA ILE A 102 -23.33 -8.95 29.06
C ILE A 102 -23.26 -9.56 27.66
N ILE A 103 -24.41 -9.59 26.99
CA ILE A 103 -24.58 -10.10 25.63
C ILE A 103 -24.85 -8.92 24.69
N LYS A 104 -23.93 -8.66 23.75
CA LYS A 104 -24.18 -7.74 22.63
C LYS A 104 -24.55 -8.58 21.41
N PRO A 105 -25.79 -8.51 20.91
CA PRO A 105 -26.11 -9.08 19.61
C PRO A 105 -25.38 -8.28 18.51
N PRO A 106 -25.13 -8.89 17.33
CA PRO A 106 -24.62 -8.13 16.21
C PRO A 106 -25.58 -6.98 15.92
N THR A 107 -25.04 -5.77 15.77
CA THR A 107 -25.85 -4.57 15.54
C THR A 107 -25.97 -4.30 14.04
N PRO A 108 -27.07 -4.64 13.37
CA PRO A 108 -27.41 -3.97 12.12
C PRO A 108 -28.27 -2.76 12.47
N HIS A 109 -27.66 -1.63 12.77
CA HIS A 109 -28.35 -0.36 12.51
C HIS A 109 -28.01 0.04 11.08
N ILE A 110 -28.65 -0.62 10.11
CA ILE A 110 -28.47 -0.21 8.71
C ILE A 110 -29.00 1.22 8.59
N LYS A 111 -28.11 2.15 8.22
CA LYS A 111 -28.48 3.56 8.04
C LYS A 111 -29.44 3.69 6.85
N PHE A 112 -30.49 4.49 7.04
CA PHE A 112 -31.49 4.80 6.01
C PHE A 112 -30.85 5.24 4.69
N ASP A 113 -29.88 6.15 4.75
CA ASP A 113 -29.16 6.62 3.56
C ASP A 113 -28.31 5.54 2.88
N PHE A 114 -27.84 4.55 3.64
CA PHE A 114 -27.04 3.47 3.07
C PHE A 114 -27.90 2.53 2.23
N VAL A 115 -29.08 2.13 2.72
CA VAL A 115 -30.06 1.32 1.97
C VAL A 115 -30.44 1.99 0.64
N ARG A 116 -30.61 3.31 0.67
CA ARG A 116 -30.87 4.11 -0.54
C ARG A 116 -29.68 4.10 -1.51
N LYS A 117 -28.46 4.30 -1.01
CA LYS A 117 -27.24 4.32 -1.84
C LYS A 117 -26.96 2.99 -2.54
N VAL A 118 -27.27 1.86 -1.90
CA VAL A 118 -27.07 0.53 -2.49
C VAL A 118 -28.25 0.09 -3.37
N GLY A 119 -29.23 0.98 -3.63
CA GLY A 119 -30.37 0.71 -4.51
C GLY A 119 -31.42 -0.25 -3.96
N LEU A 120 -31.38 -0.54 -2.64
CA LEU A 120 -32.36 -1.41 -1.98
C LEU A 120 -33.63 -0.65 -1.55
N LEU A 121 -33.60 0.69 -1.62
CA LEU A 121 -34.76 1.57 -1.43
C LEU A 121 -34.66 2.78 -2.38
N ASN A 122 -35.48 2.80 -3.42
CA ASN A 122 -35.52 3.79 -4.49
C ASN A 122 -36.75 4.70 -4.37
N GLU A 123 -36.77 5.77 -5.17
CA GLU A 123 -37.88 6.72 -5.19
C GLU A 123 -39.20 6.00 -5.55
N GLY A 124 -40.23 6.15 -4.72
CA GLY A 124 -41.50 5.43 -4.85
C GLY A 124 -41.57 4.08 -4.13
N ASP A 125 -40.45 3.56 -3.60
CA ASP A 125 -40.46 2.33 -2.80
C ASP A 125 -41.02 2.58 -1.39
N SER A 126 -41.65 1.56 -0.79
CA SER A 126 -42.24 1.63 0.55
C SER A 126 -41.34 1.03 1.64
N VAL A 127 -41.51 1.55 2.85
CA VAL A 127 -40.99 0.97 4.08
C VAL A 127 -42.16 0.74 5.03
N GLU A 128 -42.29 -0.49 5.51
CA GLU A 128 -43.35 -0.94 6.40
C GLU A 128 -42.77 -1.31 7.77
N TYR A 129 -43.55 -1.12 8.83
CA TYR A 129 -43.30 -1.62 10.17
C TYR A 129 -44.42 -2.57 10.58
N LEU A 130 -44.07 -3.82 10.91
CA LEU A 130 -45.01 -4.91 11.18
C LEU A 130 -44.79 -5.52 12.57
N GLU A 131 -45.75 -5.37 13.48
CA GLU A 131 -45.69 -5.97 14.82
C GLU A 131 -47.08 -6.39 15.31
N LYS A 132 -47.40 -7.70 15.29
CA LYS A 132 -48.65 -8.38 15.72
C LYS A 132 -49.99 -7.70 15.37
N ASN A 133 -50.26 -6.49 15.84
CA ASN A 133 -51.46 -5.67 15.61
C ASN A 133 -51.14 -4.22 15.14
N LEU A 134 -49.89 -3.94 14.76
CA LEU A 134 -49.42 -2.62 14.32
C LEU A 134 -48.89 -2.75 12.88
N TYR A 135 -49.48 -1.94 11.99
CA TYR A 135 -49.01 -1.72 10.62
C TYR A 135 -48.76 -0.23 10.43
N TYR A 136 -47.58 0.12 9.96
CA TYR A 136 -47.22 1.50 9.65
C TYR A 136 -46.40 1.52 8.37
N GLU A 137 -46.75 2.39 7.43
CA GLU A 137 -46.12 2.44 6.11
C GLU A 137 -45.77 3.88 5.73
N ALA A 138 -44.66 4.05 5.04
CA ALA A 138 -44.28 5.29 4.39
C ALA A 138 -43.57 5.01 3.06
N THR A 139 -43.69 5.93 2.11
CA THR A 139 -43.08 5.84 0.79
C THR A 139 -41.92 6.81 0.68
N LEU A 140 -40.84 6.43 -0.01
CA LEU A 140 -39.71 7.31 -0.26
C LEU A 140 -40.09 8.38 -1.29
N HIS A 141 -40.08 9.64 -0.85
CA HIS A 141 -40.29 10.81 -1.69
C HIS A 141 -39.30 11.93 -1.40
N GLY A 142 -38.59 12.41 -2.43
CA GLY A 142 -37.66 13.54 -2.28
C GLY A 142 -36.56 13.30 -1.24
N GLY A 143 -36.19 12.02 -1.04
CA GLY A 143 -35.12 11.60 -0.14
C GLY A 143 -35.49 11.41 1.34
N TYR A 144 -36.76 11.44 1.69
CA TYR A 144 -37.27 11.08 3.02
C TYR A 144 -38.48 10.14 2.89
N LEU A 145 -38.77 9.37 3.94
CA LEU A 145 -40.00 8.59 4.01
C LEU A 145 -41.16 9.52 4.38
N CYS A 146 -42.27 9.39 3.67
CA CYS A 146 -43.48 10.16 3.94
C CYS A 146 -44.70 9.23 3.93
N ASN A 147 -45.59 9.40 4.91
CA ASN A 147 -46.87 8.67 4.99
C ASN A 147 -48.08 9.58 4.67
N GLY A 148 -47.83 10.72 4.00
CA GLY A 148 -48.83 11.74 3.67
C GLY A 148 -48.97 12.88 4.69
N TYR A 149 -48.58 12.66 5.95
CA TYR A 149 -48.69 13.66 7.03
C TYR A 149 -47.35 14.03 7.66
N GLU A 150 -46.46 13.06 7.81
CA GLU A 150 -45.19 13.19 8.51
C GLU A 150 -44.02 12.80 7.60
N LYS A 151 -42.84 13.35 7.90
CA LYS A 151 -41.59 13.10 7.17
C LYS A 151 -40.56 12.47 8.09
N TYR A 152 -39.88 11.44 7.62
CA TYR A 152 -38.85 10.71 8.36
C TYR A 152 -37.58 10.62 7.53
N HIS A 153 -36.48 11.09 8.10
CA HIS A 153 -35.15 11.10 7.47
C HIS A 153 -34.31 9.90 7.92
N THR A 154 -34.78 9.13 8.90
CA THR A 154 -34.12 7.91 9.37
C THR A 154 -35.13 6.80 9.69
N PHE A 155 -34.69 5.54 9.65
CA PHE A 155 -35.49 4.42 10.15
C PHE A 155 -35.82 4.57 11.65
N THR A 156 -34.95 5.19 12.44
CA THR A 156 -35.20 5.46 13.87
C THR A 156 -36.39 6.41 14.06
N GLU A 157 -36.48 7.47 13.26
CA GLU A 157 -37.62 8.40 13.29
C GLU A 157 -38.91 7.70 12.87
N PHE A 158 -38.85 6.90 11.80
CA PHE A 158 -39.98 6.12 11.32
C PHE A 158 -40.48 5.11 12.37
N ILE A 159 -39.58 4.33 13.00
CA ILE A 159 -39.91 3.38 14.07
C ILE A 159 -40.48 4.09 15.28
N ARG A 160 -39.90 5.24 15.66
CA ARG A 160 -40.38 6.05 16.79
C ARG A 160 -41.84 6.49 16.56
N ALA A 161 -42.16 6.94 15.35
CA ALA A 161 -43.52 7.31 14.97
C ALA A 161 -44.46 6.09 14.97
N ALA A 162 -44.05 4.97 14.36
CA ALA A 162 -44.81 3.73 14.32
C ALA A 162 -45.19 3.23 15.72
N LYS A 163 -44.24 3.26 16.66
CA LYS A 163 -44.43 2.81 18.05
C LYS A 163 -45.00 3.88 18.99
N LYS A 164 -45.26 5.10 18.50
CA LYS A 164 -45.74 6.25 19.31
C LYS A 164 -44.85 6.54 20.54
N LEU A 165 -43.53 6.38 20.39
CA LEU A 165 -42.58 6.61 21.48
C LEU A 165 -42.36 8.12 21.70
N LYS A 166 -42.24 8.53 22.96
CA LYS A 166 -41.88 9.90 23.33
C LYS A 166 -40.43 10.20 22.90
N ARG A 167 -40.11 11.48 22.73
CA ARG A 167 -38.75 11.91 22.31
C ARG A 167 -37.64 11.47 23.28
N SER A 168 -37.98 11.28 24.56
CA SER A 168 -37.08 10.80 25.62
C SER A 168 -36.98 9.27 25.71
N GLU A 169 -37.82 8.52 25.01
CA GLU A 169 -37.82 7.05 25.04
C GLU A 169 -36.81 6.47 24.04
N GLN A 170 -36.09 5.45 24.48
CA GLN A 170 -35.07 4.77 23.69
C GLN A 170 -35.71 3.87 22.62
N VAL A 171 -35.15 3.93 21.40
CA VAL A 171 -35.49 3.00 20.32
C VAL A 171 -34.53 1.82 20.42
N PHE A 172 -35.05 0.65 20.79
CA PHE A 172 -34.23 -0.55 20.91
C PHE A 172 -33.88 -1.15 19.54
N SER A 173 -32.71 -1.80 19.46
CA SER A 173 -32.20 -2.41 18.23
C SER A 173 -33.13 -3.47 17.65
N TYR A 174 -33.81 -4.24 18.51
CA TYR A 174 -34.73 -5.28 18.03
C TYR A 174 -35.97 -4.73 17.31
N TYR A 175 -36.30 -3.44 17.47
CA TYR A 175 -37.39 -2.82 16.73
C TYR A 175 -37.14 -2.78 15.22
N PHE A 176 -35.88 -2.74 14.79
CA PHE A 176 -35.54 -2.66 13.37
C PHE A 176 -35.90 -3.94 12.62
N TYR A 177 -35.91 -5.10 13.29
CA TYR A 177 -36.27 -6.38 12.65
C TYR A 177 -37.74 -6.45 12.19
N ASN A 178 -38.60 -5.58 12.71
CA ASN A 178 -39.99 -5.46 12.28
C ASN A 178 -40.16 -4.63 11.00
N LEU A 179 -39.06 -4.08 10.44
CA LEU A 179 -39.10 -3.36 9.18
C LEU A 179 -39.21 -4.31 7.99
N LYS A 180 -40.00 -3.92 6.99
CA LYS A 180 -39.85 -4.35 5.61
C LYS A 180 -39.46 -3.17 4.75
N ILE A 181 -38.49 -3.35 3.87
CA ILE A 181 -37.96 -2.33 2.99
C ILE A 181 -38.14 -2.83 1.57
N ASN A 182 -38.98 -2.16 0.79
CA ASN A 182 -39.36 -2.59 -0.55
C ASN A 182 -39.75 -4.09 -0.62
N GLY A 183 -40.65 -4.48 0.29
CA GLY A 183 -41.12 -5.86 0.43
C GLY A 183 -40.13 -6.86 1.05
N MET A 184 -38.84 -6.52 1.19
CA MET A 184 -37.83 -7.39 1.81
C MET A 184 -37.85 -7.25 3.33
N ALA A 185 -37.74 -8.37 4.05
CA ALA A 185 -37.57 -8.34 5.50
C ALA A 185 -36.24 -7.66 5.87
N TYR A 186 -36.19 -6.98 7.02
CA TYR A 186 -34.98 -6.30 7.49
C TYR A 186 -33.74 -7.22 7.48
N SER A 187 -33.90 -8.49 7.86
CA SER A 187 -32.84 -9.50 7.81
C SER A 187 -32.33 -9.79 6.39
N GLU A 188 -33.22 -9.83 5.40
CA GLU A 188 -32.83 -10.04 4.00
C GLU A 188 -32.06 -8.85 3.44
N VAL A 189 -32.44 -7.63 3.86
CA VAL A 189 -31.70 -6.40 3.54
C VAL A 189 -30.30 -6.45 4.18
N CYS A 190 -30.19 -6.86 5.44
CA CYS A 190 -28.90 -7.10 6.12
C CYS A 190 -28.04 -8.12 5.37
N ASP A 191 -28.62 -9.24 4.93
CA ASP A 191 -27.90 -10.30 4.21
C ASP A 191 -27.42 -9.83 2.84
N LYS A 192 -28.27 -9.09 2.10
CA LYS A 192 -27.87 -8.49 0.81
C LYS A 192 -26.74 -7.49 0.98
N ILE A 193 -26.83 -6.64 1.99
CA ILE A 193 -25.78 -5.68 2.33
C ILE A 193 -24.50 -6.40 2.73
N SER A 194 -24.59 -7.45 3.53
CA SER A 194 -23.44 -8.24 3.94
C SER A 194 -22.77 -8.89 2.72
N LYS A 195 -23.54 -9.50 1.81
CA LYS A 195 -23.01 -10.08 0.56
C LYS A 195 -22.36 -9.03 -0.36
N LEU A 196 -22.89 -7.81 -0.40
CA LEU A 196 -22.28 -6.68 -1.13
C LEU A 196 -20.95 -6.20 -0.51
N ILE A 197 -20.72 -6.51 0.77
CA ILE A 197 -19.49 -6.16 1.50
C ILE A 197 -18.45 -7.29 1.41
N TYR A 198 -18.89 -8.57 1.38
CA TYR A 198 -18.01 -9.76 1.44
C TYR A 198 -17.58 -10.35 0.09
N THR A 199 -17.89 -9.74 -1.07
CA THR A 199 -17.47 -10.25 -2.39
C THR A 199 -16.11 -9.72 -2.89
N GLU A 200 -15.39 -8.94 -2.10
CA GLU A 200 -13.98 -8.61 -2.34
C GLU A 200 -13.16 -9.17 -1.17
N ASP A 201 -12.06 -9.84 -1.51
CA ASP A 201 -11.18 -10.66 -0.66
C ASP A 201 -10.47 -9.83 0.44
N ASP A 202 -11.21 -9.34 1.43
CA ASP A 202 -10.66 -8.55 2.56
C ASP A 202 -11.36 -8.94 3.88
N ASP A 203 -10.54 -9.24 4.89
CA ASP A 203 -10.89 -9.82 6.21
C ASP A 203 -11.55 -8.80 7.15
N THR A 204 -12.38 -7.89 6.63
CA THR A 204 -12.97 -6.80 7.41
C THR A 204 -14.33 -7.22 7.96
N THR A 205 -14.46 -7.26 9.29
CA THR A 205 -15.73 -7.61 9.93
C THR A 205 -16.68 -6.41 10.01
N PHE A 206 -17.96 -6.66 9.77
CA PHE A 206 -19.11 -5.72 9.74
C PHE A 206 -19.18 -4.71 10.91
N GLU A 207 -18.46 -4.93 12.01
CA GLU A 207 -18.49 -4.11 13.23
C GLU A 207 -17.55 -2.88 13.17
N GLU A 208 -16.44 -2.93 12.40
CA GLU A 208 -15.53 -1.77 12.21
C GLU A 208 -16.17 -0.65 11.37
N PHE A 209 -17.12 -1.01 10.50
CA PHE A 209 -17.88 -0.09 9.64
C PHE A 209 -18.79 0.89 10.41
N MET A 210 -19.17 0.57 11.67
CA MET A 210 -20.22 1.29 12.40
C MET A 210 -19.74 2.12 13.62
N GLU A 211 -18.52 1.90 14.12
CA GLU A 211 -18.01 2.60 15.32
C GLU A 211 -17.11 3.83 15.02
N LEU A 212 -16.84 4.16 13.74
CA LEU A 212 -16.12 5.39 13.42
C LEU A 212 -16.99 6.63 13.74
N PRO A 213 -16.50 7.58 14.56
CA PRO A 213 -17.19 8.83 14.79
C PRO A 213 -17.25 9.60 13.47
N ILE A 214 -18.44 9.68 12.87
CA ILE A 214 -18.71 10.62 11.78
C ILE A 214 -18.86 12.01 12.40
N THR A 215 -17.74 12.58 12.84
CA THR A 215 -17.63 14.02 13.05
C THR A 215 -16.72 14.54 11.95
N ASN A 216 -17.32 14.80 10.80
CA ASN A 216 -17.01 15.92 9.91
C ASN A 216 -18.02 15.85 8.76
N THR A 217 -19.14 16.51 8.98
CA THR A 217 -20.05 17.00 7.94
C THR A 217 -19.24 17.81 6.94
N ILE A 218 -18.76 17.18 5.86
CA ILE A 218 -18.55 17.88 4.59
C ILE A 218 -19.95 18.08 4.00
N GLU A 219 -20.77 18.91 4.66
CA GLU A 219 -22.00 19.38 4.08
C GLU A 219 -21.61 20.51 3.12
N THR A 220 -21.83 20.24 1.83
CA THR A 220 -21.73 21.18 0.69
C THR A 220 -20.31 21.58 0.28
N VAL A 221 -19.58 20.66 -0.36
CA VAL A 221 -18.53 21.06 -1.31
C VAL A 221 -19.21 21.77 -2.50
N PRO A 222 -18.86 23.02 -2.84
CA PRO A 222 -19.35 23.67 -4.05
C PRO A 222 -18.76 22.97 -5.27
N TRP A 223 -19.49 22.00 -5.81
CA TRP A 223 -19.14 21.25 -7.00
C TRP A 223 -19.87 21.81 -8.22
N ASN A 224 -19.15 22.05 -9.32
CA ASN A 224 -19.74 22.49 -10.59
C ASN A 224 -19.02 21.84 -11.77
N ASP A 225 -19.65 21.90 -12.95
CA ASP A 225 -19.14 21.26 -14.17
C ASP A 225 -17.77 21.80 -14.60
N SER A 226 -17.48 23.08 -14.32
CA SER A 226 -16.19 23.70 -14.62
C SER A 226 -15.07 23.11 -13.77
N LEU A 227 -15.32 22.90 -12.47
CA LEU A 227 -14.38 22.27 -11.55
C LEU A 227 -14.14 20.81 -11.94
N GLU A 228 -15.21 20.06 -12.22
CA GLU A 228 -15.10 18.66 -12.64
C GLU A 228 -14.28 18.51 -13.92
N SER A 229 -14.59 19.30 -14.95
CA SER A 229 -13.87 19.31 -16.22
C SER A 229 -12.39 19.62 -16.01
N ARG A 230 -12.08 20.62 -15.17
CA ARG A 230 -10.69 20.96 -14.85
C ARG A 230 -9.97 19.82 -14.13
N LEU A 231 -10.59 19.20 -13.13
CA LEU A 231 -10.00 18.11 -12.37
C LEU A 231 -9.75 16.89 -13.26
N CYS A 232 -10.66 16.55 -14.18
CA CYS A 232 -10.44 15.51 -15.18
C CYS A 232 -9.26 15.83 -16.12
N GLN A 233 -9.13 17.09 -16.56
CA GLN A 233 -8.00 17.52 -17.39
C GLN A 233 -6.67 17.42 -16.63
N LEU A 234 -6.64 17.78 -15.34
CA LEU A 234 -5.46 17.65 -14.50
C LEU A 234 -5.14 16.18 -14.24
N TYR A 235 -6.14 15.37 -13.90
CA TYR A 235 -5.98 13.94 -13.69
C TYR A 235 -5.35 13.27 -14.90
N ALA A 236 -5.71 13.66 -16.13
CA ALA A 236 -5.13 13.07 -17.34
C ALA A 236 -3.67 13.49 -17.64
N ARG A 237 -3.05 14.41 -16.88
CA ARG A 237 -1.67 14.84 -17.12
C ARG A 237 -0.66 13.88 -16.48
N ASP A 238 0.45 13.66 -17.17
CA ASP A 238 1.60 12.83 -16.75
C ASP A 238 2.45 13.48 -15.67
N ASN A 239 2.48 14.80 -15.63
CA ASN A 239 3.20 15.53 -14.61
C ASN A 239 2.40 15.67 -13.32
N ILE A 240 1.19 15.10 -13.21
CA ILE A 240 0.36 15.17 -12.01
C ILE A 240 0.51 13.90 -11.20
N VAL A 241 1.09 14.06 -10.02
CA VAL A 241 1.43 12.99 -9.10
C VAL A 241 0.28 12.65 -8.17
N ASP A 242 -0.49 13.66 -7.76
CA ASP A 242 -1.57 13.48 -6.79
C ASP A 242 -2.61 14.58 -6.90
N ILE A 243 -3.87 14.26 -6.63
CA ILE A 243 -4.94 15.24 -6.45
C ILE A 243 -5.77 14.80 -5.25
N PHE A 244 -5.91 15.67 -4.26
CA PHE A 244 -6.64 15.35 -3.04
C PHE A 244 -7.28 16.57 -2.38
N TRP A 245 -8.25 16.29 -1.53
CA TRP A 245 -8.78 17.27 -0.58
C TRP A 245 -7.91 17.33 0.65
N GLY A 246 -7.50 18.53 1.05
CA GLY A 246 -6.65 18.76 2.21
C GLY A 246 -7.12 19.92 3.08
N GLN A 247 -6.73 19.88 4.34
CA GLN A 247 -6.86 20.96 5.30
C GLN A 247 -5.47 21.42 5.73
N ASN A 248 -5.20 22.73 5.66
CA ASN A 248 -3.91 23.28 6.06
C ASN A 248 -3.85 23.39 7.60
N LEU A 249 -2.91 22.66 8.21
CA LEU A 249 -2.75 22.62 9.67
C LEU A 249 -2.09 23.87 10.24
N LYS A 250 -1.50 24.75 9.41
CA LYS A 250 -0.86 26.00 9.85
C LYS A 250 -1.81 27.19 9.88
N GLU A 251 -2.89 27.14 9.10
CA GLU A 251 -3.85 28.25 8.94
C GLU A 251 -4.99 28.20 9.96
N ASP A 252 -5.07 27.15 10.79
CA ASP A 252 -6.13 26.90 11.78
C ASP A 252 -7.56 27.03 11.21
N ASP A 253 -7.72 26.88 9.90
CA ASP A 253 -9.02 26.89 9.24
C ASP A 253 -9.54 25.47 9.00
N ALA A 254 -10.84 25.28 9.23
CA ALA A 254 -11.54 24.03 8.95
C ALA A 254 -11.86 23.85 7.45
N ILE A 255 -11.22 24.63 6.57
CA ILE A 255 -11.61 24.75 5.17
C ILE A 255 -10.92 23.67 4.35
N TRP A 256 -11.73 22.84 3.70
CA TRP A 256 -11.24 21.86 2.74
C TRP A 256 -10.91 22.53 1.39
N ARG A 257 -9.68 22.35 0.92
CA ARG A 257 -9.21 22.83 -0.38
C ARG A 257 -8.71 21.68 -1.23
N ILE A 258 -8.67 21.89 -2.54
CA ILE A 258 -8.08 20.91 -3.46
C ILE A 258 -6.60 21.20 -3.57
N TYR A 259 -5.80 20.16 -3.48
CA TYR A 259 -4.36 20.21 -3.66
C TYR A 259 -4.00 19.32 -4.84
N VAL A 260 -3.15 19.85 -5.72
CA VAL A 260 -2.66 19.18 -6.91
C VAL A 260 -1.14 19.13 -6.83
N VAL A 261 -0.60 17.93 -6.71
CA VAL A 261 0.83 17.68 -6.61
C VAL A 261 1.38 17.38 -7.99
N THR A 262 2.47 18.04 -8.36
CA THR A 262 2.99 18.06 -9.73
C THR A 262 4.49 17.79 -9.76
N ARG A 263 4.98 17.17 -10.83
CA ARG A 263 6.41 17.09 -11.17
C ARG A 263 6.75 18.18 -12.17
N ASN A 264 7.99 18.66 -12.10
CA ASN A 264 8.60 19.59 -13.04
C ASN A 264 7.76 20.87 -13.25
N LEU A 265 7.12 21.38 -12.19
CA LEU A 265 6.45 22.66 -12.32
C LEU A 265 7.53 23.73 -12.54
N LEU A 266 7.56 24.31 -13.75
CA LEU A 266 8.35 25.50 -14.01
C LEU A 266 7.98 26.53 -12.93
N ARG A 267 9.00 27.15 -12.31
CA ARG A 267 8.92 28.16 -11.22
C ARG A 267 7.99 29.37 -11.50
N GLN A 268 7.23 29.36 -12.61
CA GLN A 268 6.44 30.46 -13.15
C GLN A 268 4.93 30.13 -13.29
N CYS A 269 4.43 28.96 -12.87
CA CYS A 269 2.98 28.69 -12.86
C CYS A 269 2.29 29.26 -11.61
N GLU A 270 1.04 29.70 -11.77
CA GLU A 270 0.17 30.16 -10.67
C GLU A 270 0.06 29.07 -9.59
N LYS A 271 0.43 29.41 -8.35
CA LYS A 271 0.35 28.46 -7.21
C LYS A 271 -1.08 28.19 -6.77
N ILE A 272 -2.02 29.02 -7.19
CA ILE A 272 -3.41 29.00 -6.77
C ILE A 272 -4.29 29.29 -7.98
N GLU A 273 -5.23 28.41 -8.27
CA GLU A 273 -6.27 28.58 -9.30
C GLU A 273 -7.64 28.62 -8.60
N LYS A 274 -8.50 29.58 -8.98
CA LYS A 274 -9.87 29.72 -8.45
C LYS A 274 -10.89 29.32 -9.50
N ILE A 275 -11.77 28.38 -9.16
CA ILE A 275 -12.85 27.93 -10.02
C ILE A 275 -14.16 28.00 -9.25
N GLY A 276 -14.99 29.00 -9.59
CA GLY A 276 -16.17 29.34 -8.81
C GLY A 276 -15.79 29.68 -7.37
N ASN A 277 -16.36 28.95 -6.41
CA ASN A 277 -16.07 29.12 -4.97
C ASN A 277 -14.94 28.22 -4.46
N GLN A 278 -14.35 27.39 -5.32
CA GLN A 278 -13.31 26.45 -4.93
C GLN A 278 -11.92 26.98 -5.28
N VAL A 279 -10.97 26.69 -4.38
CA VAL A 279 -9.54 26.97 -4.57
C VAL A 279 -8.81 25.66 -4.83
N ILE A 280 -8.01 25.64 -5.90
CA ILE A 280 -7.04 24.60 -6.24
C ILE A 280 -5.64 25.14 -5.96
N ASN A 281 -4.91 24.48 -5.06
CA ASN A 281 -3.53 24.81 -4.75
C ASN A 281 -2.59 23.85 -5.50
N PHE A 282 -1.63 24.40 -6.22
CA PHE A 282 -0.60 23.61 -6.90
C PHE A 282 0.64 23.54 -6.02
N ILE A 283 1.12 22.32 -5.82
CA ILE A 283 2.35 22.02 -5.09
C ILE A 283 3.27 21.32 -6.08
N ALA A 284 4.44 21.89 -6.32
CA ALA A 284 5.49 21.14 -7.00
C ALA A 284 6.11 20.19 -5.99
N VAL A 285 6.27 18.92 -6.38
CA VAL A 285 7.06 17.94 -5.62
C VAL A 285 8.40 18.59 -5.31
N GLU A 286 9.04 19.19 -6.30
CA GLU A 286 10.35 19.81 -6.19
C GLU A 286 10.37 21.00 -5.22
N GLU A 287 9.28 21.76 -5.04
CA GLU A 287 9.26 22.98 -4.20
C GLU A 287 9.47 22.71 -2.69
N GLY A 288 9.04 21.55 -2.18
CA GLY A 288 9.40 21.09 -0.82
C GLY A 288 10.87 20.72 -0.67
N PHE A 289 11.53 20.42 -1.80
CA PHE A 289 12.95 20.09 -1.91
C PHE A 289 13.80 21.29 -2.41
N VAL A 290 13.26 22.50 -2.59
CA VAL A 290 14.04 23.66 -3.10
C VAL A 290 15.06 24.20 -2.08
N GLY A 291 14.99 23.78 -0.81
CA GLY A 291 16.11 23.90 0.13
C GLY A 291 17.22 22.86 -0.10
N ALA A 292 16.85 21.70 -0.66
CA ALA A 292 17.74 20.75 -1.31
C ALA A 292 18.02 21.26 -2.74
N VAL A 293 18.65 22.43 -2.82
CA VAL A 293 19.86 22.43 -3.62
C VAL A 293 20.68 21.34 -2.93
N ILE A 294 20.63 20.08 -3.42
CA ILE A 294 21.86 19.30 -3.36
C ILE A 294 22.81 20.32 -3.99
N PRO A 295 23.77 20.90 -3.23
CA PRO A 295 24.82 21.62 -3.92
C PRO A 295 25.27 20.66 -5.04
N PRO A 296 25.84 21.11 -6.15
CA PRO A 296 26.89 20.29 -6.69
C PRO A 296 27.88 20.12 -5.53
N GLN A 297 27.62 19.14 -4.66
CA GLN A 297 28.60 18.57 -3.80
C GLN A 297 29.59 18.12 -4.83
N ASN A 298 30.78 18.70 -4.72
CA ASN A 298 31.85 18.34 -5.60
C ASN A 298 31.86 16.81 -5.63
N PRO A 299 32.01 16.12 -6.78
CA PRO A 299 32.15 14.66 -6.79
C PRO A 299 33.26 14.14 -5.85
N HIS A 300 34.07 15.04 -5.26
CA HIS A 300 35.06 14.78 -4.21
C HIS A 300 34.60 15.07 -2.77
N ASP A 301 33.37 15.52 -2.54
CA ASP A 301 32.85 15.73 -1.19
C ASP A 301 32.59 14.37 -0.53
N PRO A 302 33.03 14.17 0.73
CA PRO A 302 32.88 12.91 1.42
C PRO A 302 31.41 12.63 1.75
N LEU A 303 30.99 11.39 1.54
CA LEU A 303 29.66 10.91 1.93
C LEU A 303 29.44 11.13 3.44
N PRO A 304 28.22 11.52 3.88
CA PRO A 304 27.94 11.76 5.29
C PRO A 304 28.13 10.49 6.14
N THR A 305 28.89 10.60 7.23
CA THR A 305 29.03 9.51 8.22
C THR A 305 27.79 9.45 9.12
N TRP A 306 26.99 8.40 8.97
CA TRP A 306 25.78 8.17 9.75
C TRP A 306 26.10 7.49 11.09
N LYS A 307 25.52 7.98 12.19
CA LYS A 307 25.54 7.26 13.47
C LYS A 307 24.73 5.98 13.36
N LYS A 308 25.28 4.88 13.90
CA LYS A 308 24.63 3.57 13.93
C LYS A 308 23.26 3.65 14.61
N THR A 309 22.22 3.19 13.93
CA THR A 309 20.90 3.01 14.53
C THR A 309 20.95 1.90 15.60
N PRO A 310 20.34 2.08 16.78
CA PRO A 310 20.32 1.04 17.80
C PRO A 310 19.63 -0.25 17.32
N LYS A 311 20.24 -1.42 17.57
CA LYS A 311 19.63 -2.74 17.20
C LYS A 311 18.22 -2.93 17.77
N LYS A 312 17.96 -2.41 18.97
CA LYS A 312 16.62 -2.44 19.59
C LYS A 312 15.57 -1.70 18.76
N LEU A 313 15.93 -0.54 18.18
CA LEU A 313 15.04 0.21 17.29
C LEU A 313 14.82 -0.53 15.97
N GLN A 314 15.86 -1.14 15.40
CA GLN A 314 15.71 -1.96 14.19
C GLN A 314 14.75 -3.12 14.42
N LYS A 315 14.87 -3.83 15.54
CA LYS A 315 13.95 -4.91 15.91
C LYS A 315 12.52 -4.42 16.12
N ALA A 316 12.34 -3.31 16.82
CA ALA A 316 11.01 -2.72 17.04
C ALA A 316 10.37 -2.25 15.73
N PHE A 317 11.14 -1.66 14.82
CA PHE A 317 10.65 -1.28 13.50
C PHE A 317 10.27 -2.49 12.65
N ASP A 318 11.08 -3.55 12.70
CA ASP A 318 10.80 -4.81 12.03
C ASP A 318 9.50 -5.46 12.54
N GLU A 319 9.27 -5.45 13.85
CA GLU A 319 8.00 -5.86 14.47
C GLU A 319 6.84 -4.91 14.07
N ALA A 320 7.10 -3.61 13.97
CA ALA A 320 6.10 -2.63 13.57
C ALA A 320 5.63 -2.83 12.13
N LEU A 321 6.52 -3.21 11.20
CA LEU A 321 6.16 -3.46 9.80
C LEU A 321 5.05 -4.51 9.66
N ASP A 322 5.12 -5.56 10.47
CA ASP A 322 4.17 -6.68 10.39
C ASP A 322 2.89 -6.42 11.19
N ASN A 323 2.92 -5.56 12.22
CA ASN A 323 1.80 -5.37 13.15
C ASN A 323 1.12 -4.00 13.04
N GLU A 324 1.86 -2.89 13.18
CA GLU A 324 1.31 -1.53 13.29
C GLU A 324 1.32 -0.76 11.96
N LEU A 325 2.32 -1.03 11.12
CA LEU A 325 2.61 -0.29 9.89
C LEU A 325 2.28 -1.11 8.63
N GLY A 326 1.36 -2.07 8.76
CA GLY A 326 0.89 -2.91 7.67
C GLY A 326 -0.02 -2.19 6.67
N LEU A 327 -0.71 -2.97 5.85
CA LEU A 327 -1.53 -2.46 4.74
C LEU A 327 -2.63 -1.49 5.19
N SER A 328 -3.30 -1.75 6.31
CA SER A 328 -4.36 -0.90 6.85
C SER A 328 -3.85 0.50 7.19
N PHE A 329 -2.72 0.59 7.89
CA PHE A 329 -2.04 1.85 8.21
C PHE A 329 -1.67 2.61 6.94
N ARG A 330 -1.06 1.93 5.96
CA ARG A 330 -0.64 2.55 4.69
C ARG A 330 -1.83 3.04 3.86
N LYS A 331 -2.95 2.31 3.86
CA LYS A 331 -4.21 2.68 3.19
C LYS A 331 -4.80 3.97 3.76
N VAL A 332 -4.83 4.12 5.09
CA VAL A 332 -5.37 5.33 5.74
C VAL A 332 -4.39 6.51 5.73
N HIS A 333 -3.09 6.26 5.55
CA HIS A 333 -2.06 7.29 5.46
C HIS A 333 -1.51 7.42 4.04
N TYR A 334 -2.35 7.65 3.03
CA TYR A 334 -1.93 7.73 1.61
C TYR A 334 -1.01 8.93 1.24
N ASN A 335 -0.63 9.75 2.24
CA ASN A 335 0.45 10.74 2.11
C ASN A 335 1.85 10.13 2.35
N LEU A 336 1.91 8.95 2.99
CA LEU A 336 3.12 8.23 3.33
C LEU A 336 3.75 7.63 2.06
N VAL A 337 5.07 7.73 1.95
CA VAL A 337 5.85 7.29 0.78
C VAL A 337 6.99 6.34 1.12
N GLY A 338 7.38 6.31 2.38
CA GLY A 338 8.43 5.44 2.89
C GLY A 338 8.47 5.50 4.40
N MET A 339 9.18 4.56 5.00
CA MET A 339 9.42 4.47 6.44
C MET A 339 10.81 3.92 6.67
N SER A 340 11.48 4.40 7.71
CA SER A 340 12.78 3.87 8.10
C SER A 340 13.05 4.08 9.59
N THR A 341 14.20 3.61 10.04
CA THR A 341 14.74 3.93 11.36
C THR A 341 15.77 5.05 11.28
N GLY A 342 15.84 5.91 12.29
CA GLY A 342 16.95 6.86 12.42
C GLY A 342 16.88 7.64 13.72
N TYR A 343 17.18 8.93 13.65
CA TYR A 343 17.22 9.83 14.80
C TYR A 343 16.27 11.00 14.61
N LYS A 344 15.52 11.35 15.66
CA LYS A 344 14.54 12.43 15.66
C LYS A 344 15.19 13.75 15.30
N ARG A 345 14.51 14.56 14.49
CA ARG A 345 14.93 15.90 14.14
C ARG A 345 14.10 16.96 14.86
N THR A 346 14.76 18.00 15.33
CA THR A 346 14.10 19.17 15.93
C THR A 346 14.76 20.43 15.37
N GLN A 347 13.96 21.35 14.84
CA GLN A 347 14.45 22.60 14.23
C GLN A 347 15.53 22.35 13.15
N GLY A 348 15.35 21.30 12.34
CA GLY A 348 16.26 20.94 11.24
C GLY A 348 17.56 20.25 11.68
N LYS A 349 17.76 19.95 12.97
CA LYS A 349 18.96 19.26 13.46
C LYS A 349 18.62 17.88 14.01
N PHE A 350 19.51 16.92 13.77
CA PHE A 350 19.43 15.60 14.40
C PHE A 350 19.62 15.71 15.91
N THR A 351 18.83 14.93 16.64
CA THR A 351 18.98 14.70 18.07
C THR A 351 19.62 13.33 18.32
N GLU A 352 19.96 13.02 19.56
CA GLU A 352 20.43 11.67 19.95
C GLU A 352 19.27 10.70 20.24
N VAL A 353 18.02 11.12 20.01
CA VAL A 353 16.83 10.30 20.30
C VAL A 353 16.52 9.40 19.10
N PRO A 354 16.61 8.05 19.24
CA PRO A 354 16.24 7.13 18.17
C PRO A 354 14.75 7.21 17.87
N ALA A 355 14.37 7.18 16.60
CA ALA A 355 13.00 7.38 16.14
C ALA A 355 12.66 6.51 14.92
N ILE A 356 11.36 6.19 14.78
CA ILE A 356 10.80 5.69 13.54
C ILE A 356 10.47 6.89 12.66
N ILE A 357 11.04 6.91 11.46
CA ILE A 357 10.90 8.01 10.52
C ILE A 357 9.82 7.63 9.51
N LEU A 358 8.76 8.43 9.45
CA LEU A 358 7.72 8.33 8.42
C LEU A 358 7.96 9.41 7.37
N TYR A 359 8.11 8.96 6.13
CA TYR A 359 8.35 9.85 5.02
C TYR A 359 7.04 10.14 4.31
N VAL A 360 6.75 11.41 4.10
CA VAL A 360 5.49 11.87 3.52
C VAL A 360 5.75 12.72 2.28
N ARG A 361 4.80 12.79 1.35
CA ARG A 361 4.93 13.68 0.19
C ARG A 361 4.98 15.15 0.61
N GLN A 362 4.22 15.50 1.65
CA GLN A 362 4.12 16.87 2.14
C GLN A 362 3.69 16.92 3.61
N LYS A 363 4.27 17.84 4.36
CA LYS A 363 3.96 18.16 5.76
C LYS A 363 2.92 19.27 5.86
N GLY A 364 2.21 19.30 6.98
CA GLY A 364 1.32 20.41 7.34
C GLY A 364 -0.02 20.42 6.61
N ILE A 365 -0.34 19.40 5.80
CA ILE A 365 -1.66 19.25 5.17
C ILE A 365 -2.27 17.92 5.61
N LEU A 366 -3.40 17.99 6.30
CA LEU A 366 -4.19 16.81 6.65
C LEU A 366 -5.06 16.44 5.45
N ARG A 367 -4.86 15.25 4.90
CA ARG A 367 -5.62 14.81 3.72
C ARG A 367 -6.95 14.18 4.11
N ARG A 368 -7.95 14.30 3.25
CA ARG A 368 -9.30 13.80 3.49
C ARG A 368 -9.32 12.29 3.58
N GLY A 369 -9.79 11.76 4.70
CA GLY A 369 -9.77 10.32 4.97
C GLY A 369 -8.51 9.83 5.69
N CYS A 370 -7.53 10.71 5.91
CA CYS A 370 -6.37 10.43 6.75
C CYS A 370 -6.60 10.85 8.20
N VAL A 371 -5.96 10.13 9.11
CA VAL A 371 -5.77 10.54 10.51
C VAL A 371 -4.36 11.08 10.72
N LYS A 372 -4.13 11.78 11.83
CA LYS A 372 -2.78 12.19 12.23
C LYS A 372 -1.92 10.95 12.50
N PHE A 373 -0.64 11.03 12.18
CA PHE A 373 0.31 9.98 12.56
C PHE A 373 0.42 9.88 14.08
N PRO A 374 0.61 8.67 14.62
CA PRO A 374 0.82 8.49 16.05
C PRO A 374 2.16 9.11 16.48
N ASP A 375 2.20 9.66 17.68
CA ASP A 375 3.42 10.27 18.25
C ASP A 375 4.51 9.23 18.56
N GLU A 376 4.10 7.97 18.77
CA GLU A 376 4.98 6.82 19.00
C GLU A 376 4.48 5.58 18.26
N ILE A 377 5.41 4.75 17.81
CA ILE A 377 5.18 3.43 17.20
C ILE A 377 6.10 2.44 17.90
N CYS A 378 5.57 1.31 18.39
CA CYS A 378 6.32 0.35 19.21
C CYS A 378 7.12 0.99 20.37
N GLY A 379 6.59 2.07 20.98
CA GLY A 379 7.24 2.81 22.07
C GLY A 379 8.45 3.66 21.65
N TYR A 380 8.68 3.85 20.36
CA TYR A 380 9.66 4.79 19.83
C TYR A 380 8.97 6.03 19.26
N PRO A 381 9.54 7.24 19.46
CA PRO A 381 8.96 8.45 18.91
C PRO A 381 8.95 8.41 17.38
N THR A 382 7.88 8.97 16.81
CA THR A 382 7.72 9.16 15.37
C THR A 382 8.36 10.48 14.94
N ASP A 383 9.09 10.48 13.82
CA ASP A 383 9.57 11.68 13.14
C ASP A 383 9.02 11.74 11.71
N ILE A 384 8.61 12.93 11.26
CA ILE A 384 8.00 13.10 9.93
C ILE A 384 8.96 13.86 9.02
N VAL A 385 9.28 13.29 7.86
CA VAL A 385 10.22 13.86 6.88
C VAL A 385 9.57 13.94 5.50
N GLU A 386 9.79 15.01 4.73
CA GLU A 386 9.27 15.03 3.34
C GLU A 386 10.19 14.20 2.42
N ALA A 387 9.59 13.43 1.54
CA ALA A 387 10.31 12.67 0.51
C ALA A 387 9.46 12.47 -0.74
N CYS A 388 10.16 12.27 -1.86
CA CYS A 388 9.57 11.77 -3.08
C CYS A 388 9.17 10.29 -2.92
N VAL A 389 8.15 9.85 -3.66
CA VAL A 389 7.95 8.41 -3.88
C VAL A 389 9.11 7.86 -4.69
N ALA A 390 9.53 6.64 -4.40
CA ALA A 390 10.61 6.03 -5.12
C ALA A 390 10.22 5.82 -6.59
N THR A 391 11.12 6.18 -7.50
CA THR A 391 10.88 6.07 -8.94
C THR A 391 11.83 5.05 -9.55
N PRO A 392 11.36 4.17 -10.45
CA PRO A 392 12.23 3.40 -11.30
C PRO A 392 12.85 4.32 -12.35
N TYR A 393 14.01 3.95 -12.88
CA TYR A 393 14.86 4.86 -13.61
C TYR A 393 15.47 4.10 -14.85
N GLY A 394 15.47 4.68 -16.09
CA GLY A 394 16.10 4.17 -17.38
C GLY A 394 16.94 5.12 -18.34
N PHE A 395 18.26 4.91 -18.69
CA PHE A 395 19.16 5.30 -19.87
C PHE A 395 20.73 5.21 -19.70
N GLY A 396 21.47 4.62 -20.68
CA GLY A 396 22.77 3.90 -20.57
C GLY A 396 24.18 4.58 -20.79
N ALA A 397 25.28 3.86 -20.49
CA ALA A 397 26.70 4.09 -20.84
C ALA A 397 27.20 3.13 -21.94
N SER A 398 28.05 3.61 -22.86
CA SER A 398 28.31 2.98 -24.16
C SER A 398 28.86 1.55 -24.13
N ALA A 399 29.77 1.20 -23.20
CA ALA A 399 30.35 -0.15 -23.12
C ALA A 399 29.32 -1.21 -22.68
N CYS A 400 28.52 -0.88 -21.66
CA CYS A 400 27.48 -1.76 -21.13
C CYS A 400 26.30 -1.91 -22.10
N GLN A 401 26.14 -0.97 -23.04
CA GLN A 401 25.11 -0.97 -24.08
C GLN A 401 25.50 -1.72 -25.36
N SER A 402 26.73 -2.20 -25.48
CA SER A 402 27.23 -2.85 -26.68
C SER A 402 26.88 -4.34 -26.75
N TYR A 403 26.91 -4.89 -27.97
CA TYR A 403 26.81 -6.33 -28.17
C TYR A 403 28.03 -7.06 -27.62
N GLN A 404 27.77 -8.16 -26.90
CA GLN A 404 28.82 -8.97 -26.27
C GLN A 404 28.72 -10.43 -26.69
N GLU A 405 29.77 -10.97 -27.30
CA GLU A 405 29.83 -12.41 -27.59
C GLU A 405 29.72 -13.25 -26.29
N ASN A 406 30.49 -12.84 -25.27
CA ASN A 406 30.41 -13.36 -23.91
C ASN A 406 29.68 -12.36 -23.02
N VAL A 407 28.47 -12.70 -22.58
CA VAL A 407 27.62 -11.77 -21.84
C VAL A 407 28.06 -11.68 -20.38
N MET A 408 28.37 -10.45 -19.94
CA MET A 408 28.87 -10.14 -18.60
C MET A 408 27.82 -9.39 -17.77
N LEU A 409 27.96 -9.41 -16.44
CA LEU A 409 27.13 -8.64 -15.51
C LEU A 409 27.26 -7.14 -15.76
N GLY A 410 26.20 -6.37 -15.49
CA GLY A 410 26.18 -4.93 -15.79
C GLY A 410 25.74 -4.60 -17.22
N SER A 411 25.59 -5.61 -18.08
CA SER A 411 25.18 -5.44 -19.48
C SER A 411 23.74 -4.99 -19.64
N SER A 412 23.50 -4.25 -20.72
CA SER A 412 22.17 -3.89 -21.20
C SER A 412 21.36 -5.13 -21.55
N ILE A 413 20.17 -5.25 -20.97
CA ILE A 413 19.16 -6.22 -21.37
C ILE A 413 17.80 -5.56 -21.51
N GLY A 414 16.89 -6.18 -22.28
CA GLY A 414 15.52 -5.68 -22.43
C GLY A 414 14.67 -6.52 -23.38
N ILE A 415 13.40 -6.16 -23.55
CA ILE A 415 12.44 -6.88 -24.42
C ILE A 415 12.07 -6.04 -25.65
N ILE A 416 11.62 -6.70 -26.74
CA ILE A 416 11.16 -6.05 -27.99
C ILE A 416 9.64 -5.97 -28.09
N GLU A 417 8.88 -6.75 -27.31
CA GLU A 417 7.41 -6.61 -27.27
C GLU A 417 7.03 -5.15 -27.16
N SER A 418 5.87 -4.75 -27.70
CA SER A 418 5.43 -3.38 -28.11
C SER A 418 5.98 -2.17 -27.35
N GLN A 419 6.42 -2.37 -26.12
CA GLN A 419 6.88 -1.52 -25.04
C GLN A 419 8.39 -1.19 -25.00
N GLY A 420 9.29 -2.07 -25.45
CA GLY A 420 10.74 -1.82 -25.45
C GLY A 420 11.34 -1.41 -24.08
N THR A 421 11.55 -2.36 -23.16
CA THR A 421 12.21 -2.07 -21.88
C THR A 421 13.73 -2.10 -22.00
N SER A 422 14.44 -1.45 -21.08
CA SER A 422 15.87 -1.71 -20.91
C SER A 422 16.31 -1.53 -19.46
N GLY A 423 17.25 -2.36 -19.05
CA GLY A 423 17.85 -2.38 -17.71
C GLY A 423 19.11 -3.23 -17.70
N THR A 424 19.56 -3.57 -16.51
CA THR A 424 20.88 -4.15 -16.27
C THR A 424 20.79 -5.63 -15.93
N LEU A 425 21.67 -6.44 -16.52
CA LEU A 425 21.88 -7.83 -16.13
C LEU A 425 22.53 -7.91 -14.75
N SER A 426 21.83 -8.54 -13.79
CA SER A 426 22.22 -8.57 -12.39
C SER A 426 23.20 -9.69 -12.04
N ALA A 427 22.76 -10.92 -12.29
CA ALA A 427 23.44 -12.15 -11.90
C ALA A 427 23.03 -13.29 -12.82
N VAL A 428 23.85 -14.35 -12.82
CA VAL A 428 23.54 -15.64 -13.45
C VAL A 428 23.28 -16.64 -12.34
N VAL A 429 22.19 -17.39 -12.45
CA VAL A 429 21.71 -18.32 -11.41
C VAL A 429 21.19 -19.61 -12.02
N TYR A 430 20.96 -20.61 -11.18
CA TYR A 430 20.31 -21.85 -11.57
C TYR A 430 18.89 -21.89 -11.02
N ASP A 431 17.97 -22.40 -11.83
CA ASP A 431 16.68 -22.84 -11.32
C ASP A 431 16.86 -23.96 -10.28
N LYS A 432 16.19 -23.86 -9.14
CA LYS A 432 16.35 -24.81 -8.03
C LYS A 432 15.87 -26.22 -8.40
N ILE A 433 14.87 -26.33 -9.28
CA ILE A 433 14.23 -27.60 -9.66
C ILE A 433 14.82 -28.12 -10.97
N SER A 434 14.73 -27.35 -12.04
CA SER A 434 15.13 -27.78 -13.40
C SER A 434 16.64 -27.76 -13.61
N ARG A 435 17.38 -27.07 -12.72
CA ARG A 435 18.84 -26.83 -12.84
C ARG A 435 19.23 -26.15 -14.15
N GLN A 436 18.29 -25.50 -14.83
CA GLN A 436 18.59 -24.69 -15.99
C GLN A 436 19.27 -23.39 -15.57
N ILE A 437 20.27 -22.99 -16.35
CA ILE A 437 20.94 -21.71 -16.19
C ILE A 437 20.00 -20.60 -16.64
N GLY A 438 19.95 -19.52 -15.89
CA GLY A 438 19.25 -18.30 -16.28
C GLY A 438 19.90 -17.06 -15.71
N ILE A 439 19.25 -15.94 -15.99
CA ILE A 439 19.69 -14.61 -15.62
C ILE A 439 18.68 -13.93 -14.70
N LEU A 440 19.18 -13.01 -13.87
CA LEU A 440 18.37 -12.14 -13.01
C LEU A 440 18.45 -10.67 -13.46
N SER A 441 17.33 -9.97 -13.34
CA SER A 441 17.19 -8.51 -13.42
C SER A 441 15.90 -8.08 -12.73
N CYS A 442 15.52 -6.81 -12.79
CA CYS A 442 14.24 -6.36 -12.25
C CYS A 442 13.05 -6.93 -13.02
N GLU A 443 11.92 -7.13 -12.34
CA GLU A 443 10.67 -7.57 -12.98
C GLU A 443 10.23 -6.53 -14.01
N HIS A 444 10.24 -5.25 -13.64
CA HIS A 444 9.84 -4.18 -14.56
C HIS A 444 10.76 -4.01 -15.79
N VAL A 445 11.95 -4.63 -15.78
CA VAL A 445 12.85 -4.68 -16.94
C VAL A 445 12.51 -5.89 -17.83
N CYS A 446 12.25 -7.05 -17.25
CA CYS A 446 11.99 -8.28 -18.01
C CYS A 446 10.53 -8.44 -18.45
N ARG A 447 9.60 -7.79 -17.76
CA ARG A 447 8.17 -7.82 -18.04
C ARG A 447 7.50 -6.55 -17.51
N PHE A 448 6.94 -5.77 -18.44
CA PHE A 448 6.31 -4.50 -18.08
C PHE A 448 4.78 -4.56 -18.02
N SER A 449 4.12 -5.41 -18.82
CA SER A 449 2.67 -5.58 -18.78
C SER A 449 2.24 -6.67 -17.79
N ASN A 450 1.37 -6.31 -16.84
CA ASN A 450 0.70 -7.27 -15.95
C ASN A 450 -0.45 -8.03 -16.65
N SER A 451 -0.83 -7.64 -17.88
CA SER A 451 -2.00 -8.18 -18.60
C SER A 451 -1.73 -9.47 -19.38
N SER A 452 -0.46 -9.81 -19.66
CA SER A 452 -0.05 -11.10 -20.21
C SER A 452 0.79 -11.84 -19.19
N THR A 453 0.84 -13.18 -19.23
CA THR A 453 1.72 -13.99 -18.36
C THR A 453 3.21 -13.74 -18.62
N GLY A 454 3.56 -13.04 -19.70
CA GLY A 454 4.93 -12.78 -20.13
C GLY A 454 5.77 -14.04 -20.42
N LYS A 455 5.18 -15.24 -20.30
CA LYS A 455 5.93 -16.48 -20.39
C LYS A 455 6.43 -16.70 -21.82
N GLY A 456 7.75 -16.83 -21.97
CA GLY A 456 8.38 -16.98 -23.28
C GLY A 456 8.74 -15.66 -23.97
N VAL A 457 8.52 -14.50 -23.34
CA VAL A 457 9.05 -13.21 -23.82
C VAL A 457 10.56 -13.33 -23.95
N ILE A 458 11.11 -12.96 -25.11
CA ILE A 458 12.55 -13.01 -25.35
C ILE A 458 13.21 -11.77 -24.75
N ILE A 459 14.27 -11.99 -23.99
CA ILE A 459 15.18 -10.98 -23.47
C ILE A 459 16.38 -10.88 -24.42
N TYR A 460 16.77 -9.65 -24.75
CA TYR A 460 17.83 -9.33 -25.70
C TYR A 460 19.00 -8.63 -25.00
N GLN A 461 20.24 -9.02 -25.34
CA GLN A 461 21.49 -8.36 -24.97
C GLN A 461 22.25 -7.99 -26.25
N PRO A 462 22.50 -6.69 -26.49
CA PRO A 462 22.02 -5.56 -25.70
C PRO A 462 20.51 -5.35 -25.94
N SER A 463 19.87 -4.50 -25.15
CA SER A 463 18.47 -4.14 -25.42
C SER A 463 18.35 -3.45 -26.79
N HIS A 464 17.28 -3.74 -27.53
CA HIS A 464 17.04 -3.11 -28.83
C HIS A 464 16.87 -1.60 -28.70
N LYS A 465 16.31 -1.13 -27.59
CA LYS A 465 16.22 0.29 -27.27
C LYS A 465 17.58 0.98 -27.22
N ASP A 466 18.60 0.33 -26.65
CA ASP A 466 19.95 0.90 -26.64
C ASP A 466 20.60 0.85 -28.02
N LEU A 467 20.34 -0.19 -28.81
CA LEU A 467 20.78 -0.27 -30.21
C LEU A 467 20.15 0.83 -31.08
N ASP A 468 18.86 1.12 -30.87
CA ASP A 468 18.14 2.19 -31.58
C ASP A 468 18.71 3.56 -31.23
N ASN A 469 18.93 3.84 -29.94
CA ASN A 469 19.56 5.09 -29.49
C ASN A 469 20.96 5.26 -30.09
N LEU A 470 21.76 4.17 -30.13
CA LEU A 470 23.09 4.18 -30.72
C LEU A 470 23.02 4.45 -32.23
N LYS A 471 22.08 3.83 -32.93
CA LYS A 471 21.84 4.05 -34.37
C LYS A 471 21.49 5.52 -34.65
N GLU A 472 20.57 6.09 -33.87
CA GLU A 472 20.20 7.51 -33.99
C GLU A 472 21.41 8.44 -33.78
N SER A 473 22.29 8.13 -32.82
CA SER A 473 23.50 8.93 -32.58
C SER A 473 24.44 8.99 -33.79
N PHE A 474 24.63 7.88 -34.50
CA PHE A 474 25.44 7.84 -35.72
C PHE A 474 24.77 8.59 -36.87
N VAL A 475 23.45 8.42 -37.04
CA VAL A 475 22.67 9.15 -38.04
C VAL A 475 22.77 10.65 -37.83
N GLU A 476 22.66 11.11 -36.59
CA GLU A 476 22.76 12.53 -36.26
C GLU A 476 24.20 13.05 -36.45
N MET A 477 25.21 12.27 -36.10
CA MET A 477 26.62 12.61 -36.38
C MET A 477 26.87 12.81 -37.88
N ALA A 478 26.32 11.94 -38.73
CA ALA A 478 26.41 12.05 -40.19
C ALA A 478 25.62 13.23 -40.77
N ARG A 479 24.49 13.60 -40.15
CA ARG A 479 23.73 14.81 -40.51
C ARG A 479 24.51 16.08 -40.22
N VAL A 480 25.14 16.16 -39.03
CA VAL A 480 25.92 17.33 -38.60
C VAL A 480 27.22 17.44 -39.39
N ASN A 481 27.89 16.31 -39.66
CA ASN A 481 29.12 16.29 -40.42
C ASN A 481 29.15 15.15 -41.45
N LYS A 482 29.13 15.57 -42.73
CA LYS A 482 29.08 14.67 -43.89
C LYS A 482 30.28 13.73 -44.00
N THR A 483 31.40 13.99 -43.34
CA THR A 483 32.56 13.06 -43.32
C THR A 483 32.23 11.73 -42.63
N TYR A 484 31.21 11.70 -41.76
CA TYR A 484 30.81 10.51 -41.03
C TYR A 484 29.72 9.68 -41.72
N ILE A 485 29.24 10.05 -42.91
CA ILE A 485 28.17 9.32 -43.62
C ILE A 485 28.53 7.84 -43.79
N LYS A 486 29.72 7.55 -44.31
CA LYS A 486 30.17 6.17 -44.54
C LYS A 486 30.28 5.37 -43.25
N ILE A 487 30.84 5.98 -42.19
CA ILE A 487 30.96 5.36 -40.86
C ILE A 487 29.57 5.10 -40.29
N SER A 488 28.65 6.05 -40.42
CA SER A 488 27.27 5.89 -39.95
C SER A 488 26.55 4.76 -40.68
N GLU A 489 26.69 4.64 -41.99
CA GLU A 489 26.10 3.53 -42.77
C GLU A 489 26.65 2.18 -42.33
N GLU A 490 27.99 2.05 -42.21
CA GLU A 490 28.65 0.84 -41.73
C GLU A 490 28.18 0.45 -40.31
N MET A 491 28.12 1.41 -39.39
CA MET A 491 27.68 1.17 -38.01
C MET A 491 26.18 0.84 -37.92
N CYS A 492 25.33 1.50 -38.70
CA CYS A 492 23.91 1.18 -38.76
C CYS A 492 23.68 -0.26 -39.26
N ASN A 493 24.43 -0.70 -40.26
CA ASN A 493 24.36 -2.07 -40.77
C ASN A 493 24.78 -3.09 -39.68
N LYS A 494 25.89 -2.80 -38.99
CA LYS A 494 26.36 -3.63 -37.87
C LYS A 494 25.31 -3.72 -36.74
N ILE A 495 24.67 -2.61 -36.39
CA ILE A 495 23.61 -2.59 -35.37
C ILE A 495 22.42 -3.48 -35.78
N GLU A 496 22.02 -3.46 -37.05
CA GLU A 496 20.96 -4.34 -37.55
C GLU A 496 21.37 -5.82 -37.59
N GLU A 497 22.67 -6.12 -37.74
CA GLU A 497 23.21 -7.47 -37.56
C GLU A 497 23.16 -7.90 -36.09
N ASP A 498 23.63 -7.05 -35.17
CA ASP A 498 23.60 -7.28 -33.73
C ASP A 498 22.17 -7.56 -33.24
N LYS A 499 21.17 -6.80 -33.72
CA LYS A 499 19.75 -7.04 -33.41
C LYS A 499 19.30 -8.46 -33.74
N LYS A 500 19.72 -9.04 -34.86
CA LYS A 500 19.32 -10.39 -35.30
C LYS A 500 19.85 -11.50 -34.39
N ILE A 501 20.99 -11.25 -33.73
CA ILE A 501 21.70 -12.24 -32.88
C ILE A 501 21.70 -11.87 -31.39
N SER A 502 20.95 -10.83 -31.02
CA SER A 502 20.91 -10.27 -29.66
C SER A 502 20.06 -11.05 -28.66
N ALA A 503 19.22 -11.98 -29.10
CA ALA A 503 18.43 -12.81 -28.19
C ALA A 503 19.36 -13.50 -27.17
N LEU A 504 18.92 -13.60 -25.91
CA LEU A 504 19.73 -14.11 -24.80
C LEU A 504 18.98 -15.10 -23.91
N ALA A 505 17.78 -14.74 -23.47
CA ALA A 505 17.02 -15.53 -22.49
C ALA A 505 15.52 -15.43 -22.77
N CYS A 506 14.73 -16.27 -22.12
CA CYS A 506 13.27 -16.22 -22.15
C CYS A 506 12.76 -16.00 -20.73
N TYR A 507 11.83 -15.06 -20.57
CA TYR A 507 11.15 -14.82 -19.30
C TYR A 507 10.43 -16.09 -18.83
N GLU A 508 10.65 -16.46 -17.57
CA GLU A 508 9.99 -17.60 -16.93
C GLU A 508 9.05 -17.16 -15.81
N ARG A 509 9.55 -16.34 -14.86
CA ARG A 509 8.79 -15.86 -13.70
C ARG A 509 9.43 -14.63 -13.06
N GLY A 510 8.65 -13.87 -12.30
CA GLY A 510 9.16 -12.75 -11.52
C GLY A 510 8.13 -12.21 -10.54
N ILE A 511 8.60 -11.34 -9.64
CA ILE A 511 7.83 -10.75 -8.55
C ILE A 511 8.11 -9.25 -8.52
N ARG A 512 7.03 -8.47 -8.35
CA ARG A 512 7.06 -7.02 -8.10
C ARG A 512 6.10 -6.65 -6.98
N ASP A 513 6.34 -7.21 -5.80
CA ASP A 513 5.47 -7.08 -4.62
C ASP A 513 6.24 -7.54 -3.36
N ASN A 514 5.56 -7.51 -2.21
CA ASN A 514 6.02 -8.13 -0.98
C ASN A 514 5.85 -9.66 -1.03
N PHE A 515 6.96 -10.39 -0.91
CA PHE A 515 7.03 -11.84 -0.82
C PHE A 515 7.17 -12.29 0.64
N PHE A 516 6.35 -13.26 1.07
CA PHE A 516 6.50 -13.88 2.39
C PHE A 516 7.57 -14.98 2.35
N SER A 517 8.71 -14.71 2.98
CA SER A 517 9.76 -15.71 3.22
C SER A 517 9.29 -16.72 4.28
N LYS A 518 9.31 -18.00 3.91
CA LYS A 518 9.02 -19.09 4.85
C LYS A 518 10.22 -19.39 5.75
N ILE A 519 11.43 -19.10 5.27
CA ILE A 519 12.68 -19.33 6.01
C ILE A 519 12.81 -18.31 7.15
N HIS A 520 12.50 -17.05 6.87
CA HIS A 520 12.66 -15.94 7.81
C HIS A 520 11.34 -15.51 8.48
N GLU A 521 10.21 -16.11 8.07
CA GLU A 521 8.85 -15.84 8.57
C GLU A 521 8.43 -14.36 8.45
N LYS A 522 8.84 -13.69 7.37
CA LYS A 522 8.68 -12.23 7.18
C LYS A 522 8.44 -11.86 5.72
N TYR A 523 7.85 -10.68 5.51
CA TYR A 523 7.66 -10.10 4.17
C TYR A 523 8.87 -9.29 3.70
N PHE A 524 9.36 -9.57 2.49
CA PHE A 524 10.40 -8.81 1.81
C PHE A 524 9.89 -8.27 0.48
N GLY A 525 10.16 -7.00 0.19
CA GLY A 525 9.85 -6.41 -1.10
C GLY A 525 10.80 -6.90 -2.18
N ILE A 526 10.24 -7.49 -3.24
CA ILE A 526 10.99 -8.05 -4.36
C ILE A 526 10.57 -7.37 -5.66
N ASP A 527 11.52 -6.76 -6.38
CA ASP A 527 11.38 -6.39 -7.80
C ASP A 527 12.48 -7.13 -8.59
N ALA A 528 12.18 -8.37 -8.97
CA ALA A 528 13.13 -9.24 -9.65
C ALA A 528 12.43 -10.28 -10.55
N ALA A 529 13.07 -10.61 -11.66
CA ALA A 529 12.68 -11.65 -12.60
C ALA A 529 13.79 -12.67 -12.81
N PHE A 530 13.38 -13.91 -13.05
CA PHE A 530 14.22 -14.99 -13.54
C PHE A 530 13.86 -15.31 -14.99
N CYS A 531 14.88 -15.27 -15.85
CA CYS A 531 14.76 -15.61 -17.26
C CYS A 531 15.70 -16.78 -17.59
N ILE A 532 15.16 -17.85 -18.16
CA ILE A 532 15.94 -19.03 -18.54
C ILE A 532 16.79 -18.68 -19.75
N SER A 533 18.09 -19.01 -19.70
CA SER A 533 18.97 -18.84 -20.85
C SER A 533 18.43 -19.67 -22.01
N SER A 534 18.09 -19.01 -23.12
CA SER A 534 17.77 -19.74 -24.34
C SER A 534 19.08 -20.29 -24.90
N ASN A 535 19.02 -21.43 -25.56
CA ASN A 535 20.16 -22.25 -25.99
C ASN A 535 20.91 -21.60 -27.19
N ILE A 536 21.33 -20.36 -26.98
CA ILE A 536 21.98 -19.47 -27.94
C ILE A 536 23.48 -19.68 -27.74
N ASN A 537 24.24 -19.72 -28.84
CA ASN A 537 25.69 -19.96 -28.88
C ASN A 537 26.55 -18.86 -28.19
N ARG A 538 26.05 -18.23 -27.11
CA ARG A 538 26.68 -17.14 -26.37
C ARG A 538 26.89 -17.57 -24.93
N LYS A 539 28.11 -17.37 -24.44
CA LYS A 539 28.49 -17.78 -23.09
C LYS A 539 28.08 -16.71 -22.08
N LEU A 540 27.41 -17.12 -21.00
CA LEU A 540 27.19 -16.29 -19.82
C LEU A 540 28.45 -16.29 -18.94
N CYS A 541 28.91 -15.12 -18.52
CA CYS A 541 30.02 -14.94 -17.61
C CYS A 541 29.50 -14.55 -16.21
N PRO A 542 29.27 -15.53 -15.30
CA PRO A 542 28.60 -15.28 -14.02
C PRO A 542 29.39 -14.34 -13.09
N ASN A 543 30.72 -14.27 -13.26
CA ASN A 543 31.60 -13.57 -12.31
C ASN A 543 32.22 -12.29 -12.90
N LYS A 544 32.01 -11.98 -14.19
CA LYS A 544 32.67 -10.84 -14.85
C LYS A 544 31.71 -9.68 -15.08
N PHE A 545 32.22 -8.47 -14.96
CA PHE A 545 31.47 -7.24 -15.24
C PHE A 545 31.77 -6.69 -16.64
N SER A 546 30.82 -5.97 -17.24
CA SER A 546 30.86 -5.42 -18.60
C SER A 546 31.72 -4.15 -18.76
N ILE A 547 32.74 -4.00 -17.93
CA ILE A 547 33.67 -2.86 -17.91
C ILE A 547 35.11 -3.36 -17.99
N SER A 548 36.06 -2.48 -18.33
CA SER A 548 37.45 -2.91 -18.47
C SER A 548 38.10 -3.13 -17.09
N PRO A 549 39.03 -4.09 -16.96
CA PRO A 549 39.85 -4.24 -15.76
C PRO A 549 40.61 -2.96 -15.38
N GLU A 550 41.00 -2.16 -16.36
CA GLU A 550 41.66 -0.87 -16.16
C GLU A 550 40.77 0.14 -15.42
N ASP A 551 39.45 0.07 -15.61
CA ASP A 551 38.50 0.96 -14.92
C ASP A 551 38.41 0.62 -13.43
N PHE A 552 38.49 -0.67 -13.05
CA PHE A 552 38.64 -1.06 -11.64
C PHE A 552 39.94 -0.52 -11.04
N LYS A 553 41.05 -0.63 -11.78
CA LYS A 553 42.36 -0.15 -11.32
C LYS A 553 42.39 1.36 -11.09
N LYS A 554 41.78 2.14 -11.97
CA LYS A 554 41.68 3.62 -11.83
C LYS A 554 41.01 4.01 -10.51
N GLU A 555 40.08 3.18 -10.06
CA GLU A 555 39.29 3.37 -8.85
C GLU A 555 39.82 2.57 -7.66
N GLN A 556 41.10 2.15 -7.71
CA GLN A 556 41.83 1.46 -6.64
C GLN A 556 41.25 0.09 -6.24
N LEU A 557 40.47 -0.54 -7.13
CA LEU A 557 40.08 -1.94 -7.00
C LEU A 557 41.05 -2.86 -7.75
N SER A 558 41.03 -4.15 -7.41
CA SER A 558 41.82 -5.16 -8.12
C SER A 558 41.32 -5.30 -9.57
N GLU A 559 42.23 -5.51 -10.52
CA GLU A 559 41.86 -5.85 -11.91
C GLU A 559 41.12 -7.20 -11.98
N ASP A 560 41.30 -8.05 -10.97
CA ASP A 560 40.62 -9.33 -10.81
C ASP A 560 39.26 -9.20 -10.08
N THR A 561 38.73 -7.99 -9.91
CA THR A 561 37.43 -7.78 -9.27
C THR A 561 36.33 -8.51 -10.04
N CYS A 562 35.62 -9.38 -9.34
CA CYS A 562 34.59 -10.26 -9.89
C CYS A 562 33.48 -10.50 -8.87
N LEU A 563 32.33 -10.98 -9.34
CA LEU A 563 31.27 -11.47 -8.47
C LEU A 563 31.65 -12.86 -7.94
N ASN A 564 31.83 -12.97 -6.64
CA ASN A 564 32.34 -14.16 -5.95
C ASN A 564 31.26 -14.89 -5.16
N ASP A 565 30.37 -14.17 -4.48
CA ASP A 565 29.35 -14.76 -3.62
C ASP A 565 28.18 -13.78 -3.36
N PHE A 566 27.21 -14.18 -2.55
CA PHE A 566 26.03 -13.39 -2.17
C PHE A 566 25.86 -13.33 -0.65
N TYR A 567 25.41 -12.19 -0.14
CA TYR A 567 25.10 -12.00 1.28
C TYR A 567 23.88 -12.83 1.71
N GLU A 568 24.06 -13.54 2.82
CA GLU A 568 23.01 -14.23 3.56
C GLU A 568 22.37 -13.29 4.59
N PHE A 569 21.18 -13.66 5.08
CA PHE A 569 20.38 -12.82 5.97
C PHE A 569 21.11 -12.44 7.26
N GLU A 570 21.78 -13.40 7.90
CA GLU A 570 22.46 -13.22 9.20
C GLU A 570 23.68 -12.28 9.09
N GLU A 571 24.24 -12.12 7.90
CA GLU A 571 25.40 -11.26 7.68
C GLU A 571 25.05 -9.77 7.75
N PHE A 572 23.77 -9.41 7.66
CA PHE A 572 23.33 -8.03 7.81
C PHE A 572 23.19 -7.58 9.27
N ASP A 573 23.23 -8.49 10.24
CA ASP A 573 23.03 -8.16 11.65
C ASP A 573 24.22 -7.42 12.30
N ASP A 574 25.42 -7.57 11.74
CA ASP A 574 26.67 -7.09 12.33
C ASP A 574 27.52 -6.19 11.44
N VAL A 575 27.09 -5.89 10.20
CA VAL A 575 27.88 -5.09 9.28
C VAL A 575 27.39 -3.65 9.20
N PHE A 576 28.32 -2.71 9.37
CA PHE A 576 28.08 -1.27 9.29
C PHE A 576 29.12 -0.67 8.35
N ASP A 577 28.71 0.28 7.50
CA ASP A 577 29.60 1.01 6.59
C ASP A 577 30.29 0.13 5.54
N ILE A 578 29.49 -0.62 4.78
CA ILE A 578 29.99 -1.36 3.61
C ILE A 578 30.17 -0.38 2.47
N ASP A 579 31.42 -0.14 2.09
CA ASP A 579 31.71 0.46 0.80
C ASP A 579 31.31 -0.53 -0.31
N VAL A 580 30.49 -0.06 -1.22
CA VAL A 580 29.97 -0.86 -2.33
C VAL A 580 30.30 -0.21 -3.65
N PHE A 581 30.27 -1.03 -4.70
CA PHE A 581 30.22 -0.57 -6.07
C PHE A 581 29.05 -1.26 -6.79
N LYS A 582 28.68 -0.70 -7.93
CA LYS A 582 27.83 -1.36 -8.92
C LYS A 582 28.43 -1.17 -10.30
N VAL A 583 28.07 -2.08 -11.19
CA VAL A 583 28.24 -1.89 -12.63
C VAL A 583 26.85 -1.88 -13.24
N GLY A 584 26.39 -0.68 -13.54
CA GLY A 584 25.08 -0.46 -14.12
C GLY A 584 25.18 -0.16 -15.62
N LYS A 585 24.14 -0.54 -16.37
CA LYS A 585 24.06 -0.23 -17.80
C LYS A 585 24.26 1.25 -18.08
N ALA A 586 23.83 2.13 -17.16
CA ALA A 586 23.77 3.57 -17.34
C ALA A 586 24.97 4.36 -16.90
N THR A 587 25.48 4.07 -15.73
CA THR A 587 26.62 4.83 -15.22
C THR A 587 27.92 4.05 -15.31
N GLY A 588 27.88 2.78 -15.72
CA GLY A 588 29.03 1.89 -15.62
C GLY A 588 29.43 1.66 -14.16
N LEU A 589 30.74 1.72 -13.88
CA LEU A 589 31.30 1.55 -12.55
C LEU A 589 31.03 2.78 -11.68
N THR A 590 30.37 2.56 -10.55
CA THR A 590 30.03 3.63 -9.59
C THR A 590 30.12 3.12 -8.17
N PHE A 591 30.41 4.01 -7.23
CA PHE A 591 30.70 3.68 -5.84
C PHE A 591 29.71 4.34 -4.89
N GLY A 592 29.39 3.62 -3.83
CA GLY A 592 28.46 4.09 -2.82
C GLY A 592 28.71 3.42 -1.48
N LYS A 593 27.78 3.62 -0.57
CA LYS A 593 27.81 3.03 0.77
C LYS A 593 26.45 2.45 1.13
N LEU A 594 26.45 1.33 1.85
CA LEU A 594 25.25 0.81 2.49
C LEU A 594 24.86 1.72 3.67
N VAL A 595 23.61 2.19 3.67
CA VAL A 595 23.02 2.94 4.79
C VAL A 595 22.40 1.92 5.77
N PRO A 596 22.85 1.86 7.05
CA PRO A 596 22.47 0.80 7.99
C PRO A 596 21.09 1.06 8.64
N ILE A 597 20.06 1.20 7.79
CA ILE A 597 18.67 1.42 8.20
C ILE A 597 17.79 0.35 7.58
N TYR A 598 16.83 -0.14 8.37
CA TYR A 598 15.72 -0.91 7.82
C TYR A 598 14.76 0.08 7.18
N SER A 599 14.20 -0.31 6.03
CA SER A 599 13.29 0.57 5.30
C SER A 599 12.16 -0.19 4.64
N ALA A 600 11.02 0.48 4.54
CA ALA A 600 9.94 0.12 3.65
C ALA A 600 9.64 1.31 2.75
N VAL A 601 9.61 1.11 1.44
CA VAL A 601 9.42 2.20 0.48
C VAL A 601 8.29 1.90 -0.49
N SER A 602 7.59 2.94 -0.92
CA SER A 602 6.54 2.82 -1.94
C SER A 602 7.06 3.23 -3.32
N ILE A 603 6.47 2.64 -4.36
CA ILE A 603 6.63 3.04 -5.76
C ILE A 603 5.27 3.41 -6.35
N ASP A 604 5.23 4.52 -7.09
CA ASP A 604 4.04 5.02 -7.79
C ASP A 604 3.89 4.30 -9.14
N LEU A 605 2.81 3.55 -9.31
CA LEU A 605 2.55 2.83 -10.55
C LEU A 605 1.88 3.70 -11.62
N ARG A 606 1.15 4.74 -11.20
CA ARG A 606 0.33 5.56 -12.10
C ARG A 606 1.17 6.34 -13.09
N ASN A 607 2.16 7.07 -12.60
CA ASN A 607 3.00 7.92 -13.45
C ASN A 607 3.80 7.09 -14.46
N ASN A 608 4.30 5.92 -14.02
CA ASN A 608 4.97 4.98 -14.90
C ASN A 608 4.04 4.53 -16.04
N ASN A 609 2.77 4.23 -15.74
CA ASN A 609 1.78 3.84 -16.75
C ASN A 609 1.40 4.99 -17.71
N ILE A 610 1.32 6.23 -17.25
CA ILE A 610 1.00 7.39 -18.11
C ILE A 610 2.18 7.73 -19.02
N GLU A 611 3.39 7.84 -18.47
CA GLU A 611 4.61 8.11 -19.27
C GLU A 611 4.78 7.02 -20.35
N TYR A 612 4.50 5.78 -19.97
CA TYR A 612 4.49 4.64 -20.87
C TYR A 612 3.46 4.79 -22.01
N ALA A 613 2.18 5.02 -21.69
CA ALA A 613 1.13 5.11 -22.71
C ALA A 613 1.38 6.25 -23.71
N LYS A 614 1.95 7.37 -23.26
CA LYS A 614 2.35 8.47 -24.15
C LYS A 614 3.43 8.07 -25.15
N LYS A 615 4.45 7.30 -24.73
CA LYS A 615 5.50 6.81 -25.65
C LYS A 615 4.94 5.89 -26.74
N GLN A 616 3.82 5.23 -26.47
CA GLN A 616 3.11 4.37 -27.42
C GLN A 616 2.15 5.13 -28.36
N GLY A 617 1.88 6.41 -28.10
CA GLY A 617 0.77 7.12 -28.74
C GLY A 617 -0.61 6.54 -28.35
N GLU A 618 -0.67 5.79 -27.25
CA GLU A 618 -1.89 5.18 -26.74
C GLU A 618 -2.66 6.15 -25.81
N ILE A 619 -3.97 5.95 -25.75
CA ILE A 619 -4.83 6.59 -24.75
C ILE A 619 -4.46 5.99 -23.39
N HIS A 620 -3.81 6.77 -22.53
CA HIS A 620 -3.38 6.27 -21.22
C HIS A 620 -4.59 5.79 -20.40
N PRO A 621 -4.48 4.73 -19.57
CA PRO A 621 -5.63 4.11 -18.89
C PRO A 621 -6.52 5.17 -18.20
N TYR A 622 -5.88 6.06 -17.45
CA TYR A 622 -6.50 7.15 -16.69
C TYR A 622 -7.13 8.29 -17.53
N SER A 623 -7.24 8.15 -18.85
CA SER A 623 -8.00 9.05 -19.73
C SER A 623 -9.33 8.47 -20.22
N ASN A 624 -9.61 7.20 -19.94
CA ASN A 624 -10.92 6.61 -20.24
C ASN A 624 -12.01 7.16 -19.29
N ASP A 625 -13.28 7.05 -19.70
CA ASP A 625 -14.39 7.62 -18.93
C ASP A 625 -14.70 6.85 -17.63
N VAL A 626 -14.33 5.57 -17.56
CA VAL A 626 -14.50 4.74 -16.36
C VAL A 626 -13.56 5.22 -15.24
N ASP A 627 -12.28 5.43 -15.54
CA ASP A 627 -11.25 5.91 -14.61
C ASP A 627 -11.47 7.36 -14.20
N LYS A 628 -11.95 8.22 -15.12
CA LYS A 628 -12.44 9.56 -14.76
C LYS A 628 -13.63 9.47 -13.82
N GLY A 629 -14.57 8.55 -14.08
CA GLY A 629 -15.71 8.27 -13.22
C GLY A 629 -15.30 7.85 -11.81
N ILE A 630 -14.32 6.96 -11.69
CA ILE A 630 -13.75 6.52 -10.41
C ILE A 630 -13.07 7.71 -9.70
N PHE A 631 -12.27 8.50 -10.41
CA PHE A 631 -11.58 9.67 -9.86
C PHE A 631 -12.55 10.76 -9.37
N ILE A 632 -13.53 11.13 -10.19
CA ILE A 632 -14.57 12.07 -9.78
C ILE A 632 -15.42 11.50 -8.65
N GLY A 633 -15.72 10.20 -8.70
CA GLY A 633 -16.34 9.47 -7.60
C GLY A 633 -15.57 9.64 -6.30
N TYR A 634 -14.25 9.40 -6.32
CA TYR A 634 -13.37 9.64 -5.18
C TYR A 634 -13.47 11.10 -4.70
N MET A 635 -13.36 12.07 -5.60
CA MET A 635 -13.38 13.50 -5.23
C MET A 635 -14.72 13.94 -4.63
N LYS A 636 -15.85 13.37 -5.07
CA LYS A 636 -17.20 13.63 -4.54
C LYS A 636 -17.57 12.79 -3.32
N THR A 637 -16.87 11.69 -3.07
CA THR A 637 -17.21 10.75 -1.99
C THR A 637 -17.07 11.43 -0.62
N PRO A 638 -18.11 11.38 0.24
CA PRO A 638 -18.02 11.82 1.64
C PRO A 638 -16.93 11.06 2.41
N LEU A 639 -16.55 11.52 3.61
CA LEU A 639 -15.63 10.82 4.52
C LEU A 639 -16.23 9.45 4.97
N VAL A 640 -16.11 8.45 4.11
CA VAL A 640 -16.45 7.04 4.35
C VAL A 640 -15.26 6.16 3.95
N GLU A 641 -15.16 4.98 4.55
CA GLU A 641 -14.04 4.04 4.45
C GLU A 641 -13.62 3.68 3.00
N LYS A 642 -14.55 3.79 2.03
CA LYS A 642 -14.26 3.57 0.60
C LYS A 642 -13.39 4.65 -0.04
N ILE A 643 -13.21 5.82 0.59
CA ILE A 643 -12.40 6.90 0.00
C ILE A 643 -10.96 6.46 -0.25
N ASN A 644 -10.38 5.68 0.67
CA ASN A 644 -9.00 5.18 0.56
C ASN A 644 -8.88 4.11 -0.53
N VAL A 645 -9.91 3.26 -0.69
CA VAL A 645 -9.98 2.24 -1.75
C VAL A 645 -10.07 2.89 -3.13
N MET A 646 -11.00 3.83 -3.32
CA MET A 646 -11.12 4.58 -4.58
C MET A 646 -9.86 5.39 -4.85
N ARG A 647 -9.25 5.97 -3.81
CA ARG A 647 -7.99 6.71 -3.92
C ARG A 647 -6.83 5.80 -4.34
N GLN A 648 -6.77 4.55 -3.88
CA GLN A 648 -5.77 3.57 -4.33
C GLN A 648 -5.99 3.16 -5.80
N GLN A 649 -7.24 3.07 -6.26
CA GLN A 649 -7.52 2.85 -7.69
C GLN A 649 -7.06 4.04 -8.55
N CYS A 650 -7.23 5.27 -8.06
CA CYS A 650 -6.81 6.46 -8.79
C CYS A 650 -5.29 6.65 -8.85
N TYR A 651 -4.58 6.40 -7.74
CA TYR A 651 -3.12 6.46 -7.69
C TYR A 651 -2.57 5.22 -6.96
N PRO A 652 -2.43 4.11 -7.69
CA PRO A 652 -1.94 2.86 -7.13
C PRO A 652 -0.48 2.96 -6.71
N THR A 653 -0.17 2.36 -5.55
CA THR A 653 1.18 2.28 -4.99
C THR A 653 1.50 0.84 -4.61
N VAL A 654 2.73 0.42 -4.87
CA VAL A 654 3.27 -0.87 -4.39
C VAL A 654 4.28 -0.58 -3.31
N TRP A 655 4.25 -1.37 -2.24
CA TRP A 655 5.19 -1.25 -1.13
C TRP A 655 6.21 -2.38 -1.17
N PHE A 656 7.44 -2.04 -0.84
CA PHE A 656 8.56 -2.97 -0.73
C PHE A 656 9.13 -2.86 0.67
N ASP A 657 9.00 -3.93 1.45
CA ASP A 657 9.40 -3.98 2.86
C ASP A 657 10.82 -4.52 2.98
N ARG A 658 11.54 -4.12 4.04
CA ARG A 658 12.89 -4.61 4.37
C ARG A 658 13.89 -4.43 3.22
N GLN A 659 13.89 -3.24 2.62
CA GLN A 659 14.77 -2.90 1.50
C GLN A 659 16.14 -2.43 1.96
N LEU A 660 17.15 -2.74 1.15
CA LEU A 660 18.50 -2.21 1.31
C LEU A 660 18.56 -0.80 0.72
N ILE A 661 19.22 0.11 1.44
CA ILE A 661 19.38 1.50 1.04
C ILE A 661 20.86 1.81 0.83
N PHE A 662 21.18 2.40 -0.31
CA PHE A 662 22.53 2.79 -0.68
C PHE A 662 22.60 4.29 -0.96
N GLU A 663 23.67 4.92 -0.50
CA GLU A 663 24.00 6.29 -0.85
C GLU A 663 25.07 6.29 -1.95
N PHE A 664 24.74 6.87 -3.10
CA PHE A 664 25.62 7.10 -4.23
C PHE A 664 25.78 8.60 -4.45
N LYS A 665 26.85 9.02 -5.12
CA LYS A 665 26.99 10.44 -5.48
C LYS A 665 25.88 10.86 -6.46
N PRO A 666 25.51 12.15 -6.52
CA PRO A 666 24.58 12.64 -7.52
C PRO A 666 25.05 12.28 -8.94
N GLY A 667 24.21 11.57 -9.70
CA GLY A 667 24.54 11.09 -11.05
C GLY A 667 25.19 9.71 -11.12
N ASP A 668 25.55 9.09 -9.98
CA ASP A 668 26.12 7.74 -9.94
C ASP A 668 25.06 6.63 -9.91
N PHE A 669 23.79 7.00 -9.71
CA PHE A 669 22.65 6.12 -9.95
C PHE A 669 21.63 6.92 -10.74
N VAL A 670 21.44 6.53 -11.98
CA VAL A 670 20.59 7.25 -12.91
C VAL A 670 19.58 6.30 -13.49
N PRO A 671 18.61 6.87 -14.23
CA PRO A 671 17.89 6.12 -15.21
C PRO A 671 18.74 4.99 -15.86
N GLY A 672 18.43 3.69 -15.74
CA GLY A 672 18.96 2.59 -16.58
C GLY A 672 19.71 1.52 -15.83
N ASP A 673 20.08 1.83 -14.59
CA ASP A 673 20.78 0.91 -13.70
C ASP A 673 19.85 -0.04 -12.96
N SER A 674 18.53 0.05 -13.15
CA SER A 674 17.60 -0.96 -12.64
C SER A 674 18.05 -2.36 -13.05
N GLY A 675 18.12 -3.28 -12.10
CA GLY A 675 18.66 -4.61 -12.25
C GLY A 675 20.15 -4.72 -11.90
N ALA A 676 20.88 -3.63 -11.68
CA ALA A 676 22.31 -3.72 -11.34
C ALA A 676 22.52 -4.35 -9.96
N SER A 677 23.51 -5.23 -9.86
CA SER A 677 23.98 -5.78 -8.60
C SER A 677 24.77 -4.74 -7.82
N VAL A 678 24.47 -4.59 -6.53
CA VAL A 678 25.33 -3.87 -5.58
C VAL A 678 26.26 -4.86 -4.91
N VAL A 679 27.56 -4.59 -4.95
CA VAL A 679 28.62 -5.53 -4.59
C VAL A 679 29.61 -4.85 -3.66
N ASN A 680 30.07 -5.54 -2.61
CA ASN A 680 31.15 -5.03 -1.76
C ASN A 680 32.51 -5.14 -2.46
N LYS A 681 33.56 -4.59 -1.85
CA LYS A 681 34.93 -4.63 -2.40
C LYS A 681 35.51 -6.04 -2.55
N GLU A 682 34.99 -7.00 -1.79
CA GLU A 682 35.38 -8.41 -1.82
C GLU A 682 34.67 -9.21 -2.94
N GLY A 683 33.77 -8.57 -3.69
CA GLY A 683 33.02 -9.22 -4.77
C GLY A 683 31.77 -9.95 -4.31
N LYS A 684 31.27 -9.70 -3.09
CA LYS A 684 30.05 -10.31 -2.57
C LYS A 684 28.85 -9.39 -2.80
N ALA A 685 27.80 -9.89 -3.46
CA ALA A 685 26.61 -9.11 -3.83
C ALA A 685 25.56 -9.04 -2.71
N LEU A 686 24.99 -7.85 -2.51
CA LEU A 686 24.04 -7.54 -1.44
C LEU A 686 22.60 -7.56 -1.93
N GLY A 687 22.32 -6.89 -3.06
CA GLY A 687 20.97 -6.81 -3.62
C GLY A 687 20.92 -6.30 -5.05
N ILE A 688 19.70 -6.32 -5.61
CA ILE A 688 19.36 -5.88 -6.97
C ILE A 688 18.70 -4.50 -6.91
N LEU A 689 19.32 -3.50 -7.53
CA LEU A 689 18.79 -2.13 -7.56
C LEU A 689 17.52 -2.02 -8.39
N HIS A 690 16.50 -1.32 -7.89
CA HIS A 690 15.22 -1.19 -8.62
C HIS A 690 14.59 0.20 -8.59
N ALA A 691 14.94 1.06 -7.63
CA ALA A 691 14.36 2.41 -7.53
C ALA A 691 15.31 3.42 -6.88
N ALA A 692 15.10 4.71 -7.13
CA ALA A 692 15.73 5.79 -6.36
C ALA A 692 14.70 6.49 -5.47
N TRP A 693 15.15 6.91 -4.29
CA TRP A 693 14.34 7.56 -3.29
C TRP A 693 14.99 8.85 -2.82
N ILE A 694 14.30 9.98 -3.02
CA ILE A 694 14.84 11.33 -2.79
C ILE A 694 14.18 11.96 -1.57
N THR A 695 14.99 12.54 -0.70
CA THR A 695 14.57 13.25 0.52
C THR A 695 15.08 14.69 0.49
N GLU A 696 14.67 15.53 1.46
CA GLU A 696 15.22 16.89 1.64
C GLU A 696 16.76 16.93 1.74
N ASN A 697 17.43 15.83 2.10
CA ASN A 697 18.86 15.85 2.43
C ASN A 697 19.74 15.02 1.47
N SER A 698 19.20 13.94 0.92
CA SER A 698 19.96 12.94 0.16
C SER A 698 19.09 12.22 -0.87
N SER A 699 19.74 11.65 -1.88
CA SER A 699 19.18 10.71 -2.83
C SER A 699 19.75 9.31 -2.56
N TYR A 700 18.86 8.33 -2.44
CA TYR A 700 19.23 6.95 -2.15
C TYR A 700 18.85 6.02 -3.29
N ALA A 701 19.63 4.97 -3.48
CA ALA A 701 19.29 3.85 -4.34
C ALA A 701 18.75 2.70 -3.49
N ILE A 702 17.66 2.07 -3.94
CA ILE A 702 16.94 1.03 -3.22
C ILE A 702 17.18 -0.31 -3.92
N ALA A 703 17.45 -1.36 -3.14
CA ALA A 703 17.62 -2.71 -3.65
C ALA A 703 16.80 -3.77 -2.90
N SER A 704 16.35 -4.77 -3.66
CA SER A 704 15.83 -6.03 -3.11
C SER A 704 17.01 -6.93 -2.69
N PRO A 705 17.02 -7.48 -1.47
CA PRO A 705 18.13 -8.29 -0.98
C PRO A 705 18.20 -9.66 -1.67
N TYR A 706 19.41 -10.13 -1.99
CA TYR A 706 19.61 -11.34 -2.80
C TYR A 706 19.09 -12.64 -2.16
N PHE A 707 19.29 -12.83 -0.85
CA PHE A 707 18.78 -14.03 -0.15
C PHE A 707 17.25 -14.16 -0.34
N ALA A 708 16.51 -13.05 -0.24
CA ALA A 708 15.07 -13.05 -0.40
C ALA A 708 14.67 -13.21 -1.88
N VAL A 709 15.42 -12.61 -2.82
CA VAL A 709 15.22 -12.81 -4.27
C VAL A 709 15.38 -14.29 -4.64
N PHE A 710 16.38 -14.97 -4.10
CA PHE A 710 16.64 -16.38 -4.39
C PHE A 710 15.53 -17.30 -3.88
N GLU A 711 15.03 -17.05 -2.67
CA GLU A 711 13.87 -17.77 -2.14
C GLU A 711 12.61 -17.47 -2.96
N ALA A 712 12.33 -16.20 -3.21
CA ALA A 712 11.11 -15.76 -3.89
C ALA A 712 11.00 -16.27 -5.32
N LEU A 713 12.14 -16.41 -6.01
CA LEU A 713 12.19 -16.91 -7.38
C LEU A 713 12.59 -18.38 -7.47
N ASP A 714 12.73 -19.13 -6.38
CA ASP A 714 13.18 -20.53 -6.40
C ASP A 714 14.46 -20.73 -7.26
N VAL A 715 15.47 -19.90 -7.03
CA VAL A 715 16.77 -19.97 -7.71
C VAL A 715 17.91 -20.16 -6.71
N VAL A 716 19.07 -20.60 -7.21
CA VAL A 716 20.29 -20.75 -6.41
C VAL A 716 21.48 -20.13 -7.14
N LYS A 717 22.47 -19.67 -6.37
CA LYS A 717 23.70 -19.07 -6.91
C LYS A 717 24.43 -20.00 -7.88
N HIS A 718 25.05 -19.41 -8.89
CA HIS A 718 25.96 -20.12 -9.78
C HIS A 718 27.29 -20.34 -9.06
N VAL A 719 27.61 -21.60 -8.73
CA VAL A 719 28.89 -22.01 -8.11
C VAL A 719 30.02 -22.00 -9.14
#